data_AF-A0A543CV13-F1
#
_entry.id   AF-A0A543CV13-F1
#
_cell.length_a   1.000
_cell.length_b   1.000
_cell.length_c   1.000
_cell.angle_alpha   90.00
_cell.angle_beta   90.00
_cell.angle_gamma   90.00
#
_symmetry.space_group_name_H-M   'P 1'
#
loop_
_entity.id
_entity.type
_entity.pdbx_description
1 polymer ?
#
loop_
_entity_poly.entity_id
_entity_poly.type
_entity_poly.pdbx_seq_one_letter_code
_entity_poly.pdbx_strand_id
1 'polypeptide(L)'
;MVAAWSRVTALRGGARQRMVALASVVALVLGSVVAAPVAHVRAAADPSPADFLYVTNPLSNTLLAVDQGDASTSNIAVGRHPNHVVVSPDGARAYTNNVLGNTVSVVDLVNETAPVTIAVGTDPEALAVTPDGAHVYVANAGSNTVSVIDTASHTVTATIGLGDGTQPYSVAFDPDGSRAYVGNRTANSISVIDTATGQVTGTIALGAGNSPSWGLAVSPGGNRLYAVSDVAGKLFVISTVTDKVTASIRVGDNPRSVALSADGTRAYVSNVDSHDISVIDTSTNTVTATIALTGNLGEVAVSPTLDRLYVTNTILDTVETIDLTTNTVLTETAAGRQPWGIAVVNPPANQTAIVSLGDSYISGEAGRWQGNAAPINIVGDRWGTDRAAINCNANGSNCDHDGTRVYGESFDNGCNRSDSAEIRSAVIDVGLRLNVACSGARTINLLPTAAGGQYYLGEPPQIDQLRRIAQRDRVKLVVVSIGGNDLGFASVLQACVADFILGRDEDKHCNKDQGPTFQAGLAEARPNIEKVVQQVRQTMTASGYADGSYRFVLQSYPTPIPAGLDNRYSPERQIRWSKGGCPMWNDDSNWARDTVLPQISAMLKDIAQTAGIDYLELRNLLAGHEVCAKSAKQAEFENSQSNPLLGKDAEWVRFLTLAGNQGQAQESIHPNYFGQLALGACLTKVYASPTGSKNHACTNVPGKGPSMVNLSSTPWPAG
;
A
#
# COMPACT_ATOMS: atom_id res chain seq x y z
N MET A 1 2.65 -9.80 -75.97
CA MET A 1 1.84 -9.58 -77.19
C MET A 1 0.70 -8.61 -76.85
N VAL A 2 0.24 -7.84 -77.84
CA VAL A 2 -1.12 -7.27 -78.07
C VAL A 2 -2.22 -7.74 -77.08
N ALA A 3 -3.16 -6.95 -76.53
CA ALA A 3 -3.47 -5.49 -76.44
C ALA A 3 -4.41 -5.31 -75.19
N ALA A 4 -5.23 -4.27 -74.90
CA ALA A 4 -5.74 -3.03 -75.53
C ALA A 4 -6.03 -1.99 -74.39
N TRP A 5 -6.46 -0.73 -74.51
CA TRP A 5 -7.25 0.10 -75.47
C TRP A 5 -8.78 -0.12 -75.52
N SER A 6 -9.55 0.83 -74.96
CA SER A 6 -10.73 1.45 -75.60
C SER A 6 -11.23 2.71 -74.86
N ARG A 7 -12.16 3.46 -75.45
CA ARG A 7 -12.49 4.86 -75.14
C ARG A 7 -13.89 5.09 -74.56
N VAL A 8 -14.06 6.29 -73.98
CA VAL A 8 -15.31 6.95 -73.57
C VAL A 8 -16.28 7.16 -74.74
N THR A 9 -17.58 6.94 -74.49
CA THR A 9 -18.68 7.70 -75.11
C THR A 9 -19.86 7.81 -74.14
N ALA A 10 -20.67 8.87 -74.26
CA ALA A 10 -21.88 9.11 -73.46
C ALA A 10 -23.00 9.70 -74.36
N LEU A 11 -24.26 9.70 -73.89
CA LEU A 11 -25.25 10.80 -74.04
C LEU A 11 -26.72 10.41 -73.71
N ARG A 12 -27.46 11.36 -73.13
CA ARG A 12 -28.96 11.53 -73.08
C ARG A 12 -29.79 10.49 -72.30
N GLY A 13 -30.93 10.86 -71.68
CA GLY A 13 -31.45 12.20 -71.35
C GLY A 13 -32.98 12.31 -71.12
N GLY A 14 -33.38 12.98 -70.02
CA GLY A 14 -34.74 13.53 -69.76
C GLY A 14 -35.74 12.64 -68.98
N ALA A 15 -36.90 13.11 -68.49
CA ALA A 15 -37.33 14.49 -68.15
C ALA A 15 -38.75 14.53 -67.48
N ARG A 16 -38.93 15.37 -66.42
CA ARG A 16 -40.24 15.95 -65.92
C ARG A 16 -41.25 14.95 -65.27
N GLN A 17 -42.27 15.32 -64.45
CA GLN A 17 -42.80 16.60 -63.92
C GLN A 17 -43.73 16.42 -62.66
N ARG A 18 -44.05 17.53 -61.94
CA ARG A 18 -45.22 17.78 -61.03
C ARG A 18 -45.23 17.06 -59.65
N MET A 19 -45.87 17.54 -58.57
CA MET A 19 -46.58 18.82 -58.22
C MET A 19 -46.45 19.06 -56.67
N VAL A 20 -46.02 20.25 -56.18
CA VAL A 20 -46.80 21.44 -55.71
C VAL A 20 -47.53 21.33 -54.34
N ALA A 21 -47.03 22.10 -53.36
CA ALA A 21 -47.79 22.83 -52.31
C ALA A 21 -46.87 23.89 -51.64
N LEU A 22 -47.39 25.02 -51.11
CA LEU A 22 -46.60 26.16 -50.56
C LEU A 22 -47.15 26.72 -49.23
N ALA A 23 -46.24 27.05 -48.29
CA ALA A 23 -46.20 28.25 -47.42
C ALA A 23 -44.98 28.13 -46.46
N SER A 24 -43.92 28.95 -46.57
CA SER A 24 -43.73 30.28 -45.94
C SER A 24 -43.69 30.21 -44.40
N VAL A 25 -42.67 30.67 -43.67
CA VAL A 25 -42.11 32.06 -43.65
C VAL A 25 -40.66 32.13 -43.06
N VAL A 26 -39.75 32.85 -43.76
CA VAL A 26 -38.53 33.61 -43.32
C VAL A 26 -37.29 32.94 -42.67
N ALA A 27 -36.12 33.35 -43.20
CA ALA A 27 -34.73 33.33 -42.67
C ALA A 27 -34.04 31.96 -42.41
N LEU A 28 -32.72 31.79 -42.60
CA LEU A 28 -31.67 32.66 -43.17
C LEU A 28 -30.75 31.81 -44.09
N VAL A 29 -30.02 32.45 -45.02
CA VAL A 29 -29.14 31.75 -45.99
C VAL A 29 -27.67 31.98 -45.65
N LEU A 30 -26.84 30.93 -45.68
CA LEU A 30 -25.53 30.81 -46.37
C LEU A 30 -24.62 29.71 -45.75
N GLY A 31 -23.76 29.11 -46.59
CA GLY A 31 -22.46 28.61 -46.13
C GLY A 31 -22.32 27.16 -45.66
N SER A 32 -22.82 26.17 -46.43
CA SER A 32 -22.47 24.76 -46.19
C SER A 32 -21.00 24.47 -46.57
N VAL A 33 -20.07 24.71 -45.63
CA VAL A 33 -18.70 24.20 -45.73
C VAL A 33 -18.74 22.69 -45.57
N VAL A 34 -18.23 21.95 -46.56
CA VAL A 34 -18.07 20.50 -46.46
C VAL A 34 -16.91 20.21 -45.52
N ALA A 35 -17.20 20.04 -44.24
CA ALA A 35 -16.27 19.43 -43.30
C ALA A 35 -16.01 17.99 -43.75
N ALA A 36 -14.76 17.65 -44.04
CA ALA A 36 -14.35 16.26 -44.10
C ALA A 36 -14.65 15.61 -42.73
N PRO A 37 -15.00 14.31 -42.69
CA PRO A 37 -15.24 13.65 -41.42
C PRO A 37 -13.95 13.71 -40.60
N VAL A 38 -13.96 14.51 -39.53
CA VAL A 38 -12.92 14.44 -38.50
C VAL A 38 -12.99 13.02 -37.96
N ALA A 39 -11.97 12.23 -38.26
CA ALA A 39 -11.78 10.95 -37.61
C ALA A 39 -11.59 11.25 -36.12
N HIS A 40 -12.67 11.15 -35.35
CA HIS A 40 -12.57 10.97 -33.92
C HIS A 40 -11.82 9.66 -33.73
N VAL A 41 -10.51 9.79 -33.52
CA VAL A 41 -9.74 8.81 -32.78
C VAL A 41 -10.49 8.65 -31.47
N ARG A 42 -11.35 7.63 -31.38
CA ARG A 42 -11.66 7.03 -30.10
C ARG A 42 -10.29 6.77 -29.49
N ALA A 43 -10.02 7.36 -28.33
CA ALA A 43 -8.98 6.80 -27.48
C ALA A 43 -9.24 5.29 -27.45
N ALA A 44 -8.19 4.48 -27.56
CA ALA A 44 -8.32 3.06 -27.27
C ALA A 44 -9.03 2.98 -25.92
N ALA A 45 -10.04 2.10 -25.79
CA ALA A 45 -10.59 1.84 -24.48
C ALA A 45 -9.41 1.50 -23.56
N ASP A 46 -9.29 2.18 -22.41
CA ASP A 46 -8.24 1.89 -21.43
C ASP A 46 -8.25 0.36 -21.27
N PRO A 47 -7.10 -0.33 -21.45
CA PRO A 47 -7.07 -1.77 -21.33
C PRO A 47 -7.64 -2.12 -19.95
N SER A 48 -8.51 -3.12 -19.90
CA SER A 48 -9.05 -3.60 -18.62
C SER A 48 -7.88 -3.85 -17.67
N PRO A 49 -7.97 -3.47 -16.38
CA PRO A 49 -7.04 -3.92 -15.35
C PRO A 49 -6.65 -5.36 -15.60
N ALA A 50 -5.36 -5.62 -15.72
CA ALA A 50 -4.86 -6.97 -15.84
C ALA A 50 -5.00 -7.68 -14.48
N ASP A 51 -5.29 -8.98 -14.53
CA ASP A 51 -5.36 -9.79 -13.33
C ASP A 51 -3.98 -9.95 -12.69
N PHE A 52 -3.93 -9.83 -11.37
CA PHE A 52 -2.78 -10.21 -10.57
C PHE A 52 -3.04 -11.59 -9.95
N LEU A 53 -2.15 -12.54 -10.26
CA LEU A 53 -2.23 -13.90 -9.72
C LEU A 53 -1.25 -14.04 -8.55
N TYR A 54 -1.72 -14.66 -7.48
CA TYR A 54 -0.90 -15.07 -6.33
C TYR A 54 -0.99 -16.58 -6.21
N VAL A 55 0.15 -17.26 -6.33
CA VAL A 55 0.23 -18.71 -6.52
C VAL A 55 1.20 -19.30 -5.50
N THR A 56 0.73 -20.22 -4.68
CA THR A 56 1.58 -20.94 -3.72
C THR A 56 2.40 -22.02 -4.40
N ASN A 57 3.67 -22.14 -4.01
CA ASN A 57 4.60 -23.13 -4.55
C ASN A 57 5.14 -24.01 -3.41
N PRO A 58 4.34 -24.98 -2.93
CA PRO A 58 4.66 -25.87 -1.81
C PRO A 58 6.12 -26.34 -1.70
N LEU A 59 6.72 -26.81 -2.80
CA LEU A 59 8.08 -27.34 -2.78
C LEU A 59 9.17 -26.28 -2.94
N SER A 60 8.83 -25.06 -3.37
CA SER A 60 9.74 -23.90 -3.40
C SER A 60 9.73 -23.11 -2.09
N ASN A 61 8.64 -23.18 -1.29
CA ASN A 61 8.38 -22.28 -0.15
C ASN A 61 8.26 -20.81 -0.58
N THR A 62 7.65 -20.57 -1.74
CA THR A 62 7.41 -19.22 -2.29
C THR A 62 5.95 -18.98 -2.60
N LEU A 63 5.51 -17.74 -2.39
CA LEU A 63 4.34 -17.18 -3.07
C LEU A 63 4.84 -16.48 -4.35
N LEU A 64 4.34 -16.93 -5.50
CA LEU A 64 4.60 -16.31 -6.79
C LEU A 64 3.52 -15.25 -7.04
N ALA A 65 3.92 -14.00 -7.26
CA ALA A 65 3.08 -12.97 -7.85
C ALA A 65 3.29 -12.93 -9.36
N VAL A 66 2.21 -12.77 -10.13
CA VAL A 66 2.22 -12.61 -11.60
C VAL A 66 1.33 -11.43 -11.99
N ASP A 67 1.86 -10.49 -12.78
CA ASP A 67 1.07 -9.46 -13.47
C ASP A 67 0.68 -9.99 -14.87
N GLN A 68 -0.62 -10.14 -15.16
CA GLN A 68 -1.09 -10.64 -16.46
C GLN A 68 -1.03 -9.60 -17.60
N GLY A 69 -0.66 -8.35 -17.29
CA GLY A 69 -0.58 -7.24 -18.24
C GLY A 69 0.77 -7.12 -18.94
N ASP A 70 1.87 -7.37 -18.21
CA ASP A 70 3.23 -7.41 -18.77
C ASP A 70 3.94 -8.78 -18.62
N ALA A 71 3.26 -9.77 -18.03
CA ALA A 71 3.79 -11.10 -17.72
C ALA A 71 5.01 -11.10 -16.76
N SER A 72 5.22 -10.02 -16.00
CA SER A 72 6.24 -9.97 -14.97
C SER A 72 5.89 -10.88 -13.79
N THR A 73 6.93 -11.39 -13.13
CA THR A 73 6.82 -12.37 -12.04
C THR A 73 7.73 -12.01 -10.88
N SER A 74 7.28 -12.29 -9.65
CA SER A 74 8.07 -12.11 -8.43
C SER A 74 7.88 -13.31 -7.51
N ASN A 75 8.97 -13.93 -7.04
CA ASN A 75 8.93 -15.01 -6.06
C ASN A 75 9.22 -14.45 -4.67
N ILE A 76 8.19 -14.42 -3.83
CA ILE A 76 8.24 -13.95 -2.44
C ILE A 76 8.47 -15.15 -1.54
N ALA A 77 9.53 -15.16 -0.74
CA ALA A 77 9.81 -16.24 0.20
C ALA A 77 8.79 -16.22 1.35
N VAL A 78 8.16 -17.36 1.63
CA VAL A 78 7.17 -17.54 2.70
C VAL A 78 7.58 -18.71 3.60
N GLY A 79 6.72 -19.10 4.55
CA GLY A 79 6.97 -20.25 5.41
C GLY A 79 6.98 -21.59 4.68
N ARG A 80 7.18 -22.67 5.44
CA ARG A 80 7.43 -24.00 4.88
C ARG A 80 6.16 -24.67 4.34
N HIS A 81 6.19 -25.04 3.06
CA HIS A 81 5.11 -25.72 2.33
C HIS A 81 3.78 -24.92 2.32
N PRO A 82 3.73 -23.75 1.64
CA PRO A 82 2.51 -22.99 1.45
C PRO A 82 1.52 -23.80 0.59
N ASN A 83 0.29 -24.05 1.06
CA ASN A 83 -0.73 -24.83 0.32
C ASN A 83 -1.78 -23.97 -0.38
N HIS A 84 -2.41 -23.03 0.34
CA HIS A 84 -3.51 -22.20 -0.13
C HIS A 84 -3.15 -20.72 0.01
N VAL A 85 -3.81 -19.84 -0.74
CA VAL A 85 -3.63 -18.38 -0.64
C VAL A 85 -4.94 -17.64 -0.86
N VAL A 86 -5.15 -16.61 -0.05
CA VAL A 86 -6.26 -15.65 -0.20
C VAL A 86 -5.71 -14.23 -0.13
N VAL A 87 -6.39 -13.29 -0.79
CA VAL A 87 -6.07 -11.86 -0.77
C VAL A 87 -7.16 -11.10 0.01
N SER A 88 -6.79 -10.05 0.73
CA SER A 88 -7.76 -9.18 1.42
C SER A 88 -8.71 -8.47 0.45
N PRO A 89 -9.94 -8.11 0.87
CA PRO A 89 -10.93 -7.46 -0.01
C PRO A 89 -10.49 -6.12 -0.63
N ASP A 90 -9.50 -5.45 -0.05
CA ASP A 90 -8.89 -4.21 -0.54
C ASP A 90 -7.74 -4.44 -1.55
N GLY A 91 -7.34 -5.70 -1.78
CA GLY A 91 -6.20 -6.07 -2.61
C GLY A 91 -4.83 -5.80 -1.98
N ALA A 92 -4.76 -5.40 -0.70
CA ALA A 92 -3.52 -4.91 -0.09
C ALA A 92 -2.60 -6.00 0.49
N ARG A 93 -3.13 -7.17 0.88
CA ARG A 93 -2.35 -8.25 1.50
C ARG A 93 -2.75 -9.64 1.01
N ALA A 94 -1.77 -10.51 0.80
CA ALA A 94 -1.98 -11.95 0.63
C ALA A 94 -1.68 -12.70 1.94
N TYR A 95 -2.42 -13.77 2.20
CA TYR A 95 -2.25 -14.67 3.33
C TYR A 95 -2.09 -16.10 2.82
N THR A 96 -1.11 -16.85 3.31
CA THR A 96 -0.89 -18.25 2.91
C THR A 96 -0.54 -19.16 4.09
N ASN A 97 -1.14 -20.36 4.15
CA ASN A 97 -0.92 -21.38 5.17
C ASN A 97 0.30 -22.26 4.84
N ASN A 98 1.27 -22.24 5.74
CA ASN A 98 2.51 -23.00 5.66
C ASN A 98 2.34 -24.33 6.43
N VAL A 99 1.83 -25.36 5.74
CA VAL A 99 1.39 -26.62 6.36
C VAL A 99 2.48 -27.24 7.24
N LEU A 100 3.69 -27.34 6.68
CA LEU A 100 4.84 -27.97 7.35
C LEU A 100 5.60 -27.02 8.29
N GLY A 101 5.08 -25.81 8.52
CA GLY A 101 5.52 -24.85 9.53
C GLY A 101 4.53 -24.64 10.68
N ASN A 102 3.25 -25.00 10.52
CA ASN A 102 2.13 -24.62 11.41
C ASN A 102 2.01 -23.08 11.56
N THR A 103 2.19 -22.34 10.47
CA THR A 103 2.10 -20.87 10.44
C THR A 103 1.27 -20.37 9.26
N VAL A 104 0.84 -19.11 9.32
CA VAL A 104 0.42 -18.32 8.15
C VAL A 104 1.49 -17.27 7.87
N SER A 105 1.82 -17.05 6.60
CA SER A 105 2.60 -15.88 6.16
C SER A 105 1.67 -14.82 5.59
N VAL A 106 1.87 -13.57 6.03
CA VAL A 106 1.19 -12.36 5.54
C VAL A 106 2.16 -11.60 4.64
N VAL A 107 1.72 -11.21 3.45
CA VAL A 107 2.53 -10.53 2.43
C VAL A 107 1.86 -9.22 2.06
N ASP A 108 2.54 -8.09 2.23
CA ASP A 108 2.09 -6.78 1.76
C ASP A 108 2.27 -6.66 0.23
N LEU A 109 1.15 -6.46 -0.48
CA LEU A 109 1.06 -6.38 -1.94
C LEU A 109 1.20 -4.94 -2.49
N VAL A 110 1.51 -4.00 -1.61
CA VAL A 110 1.54 -2.56 -1.88
C VAL A 110 2.92 -1.96 -1.59
N ASN A 111 3.55 -2.38 -0.50
CA ASN A 111 4.86 -1.90 -0.05
C ASN A 111 5.96 -2.98 -0.17
N GLU A 112 5.61 -4.25 -0.40
CA GLU A 112 6.54 -5.38 -0.54
C GLU A 112 7.55 -5.50 0.63
N THR A 113 7.01 -5.41 1.85
CA THR A 113 7.71 -5.68 3.11
C THR A 113 8.10 -7.17 3.22
N ALA A 114 9.02 -7.48 4.14
CA ALA A 114 9.36 -8.87 4.45
C ALA A 114 8.14 -9.58 5.11
N PRO A 115 7.70 -10.76 4.63
CA PRO A 115 6.45 -11.37 5.11
C PRO A 115 6.41 -11.68 6.62
N VAL A 116 5.38 -11.16 7.29
CA VAL A 116 5.09 -11.45 8.70
C VAL A 116 4.64 -12.91 8.82
N THR A 117 5.09 -13.63 9.85
CA THR A 117 4.76 -15.06 10.04
C THR A 117 4.09 -15.29 11.39
N ILE A 118 2.85 -15.78 11.34
CA ILE A 118 1.94 -15.94 12.48
C ILE A 118 1.79 -17.42 12.80
N ALA A 119 2.01 -17.84 14.06
CA ALA A 119 1.79 -19.23 14.47
C ALA A 119 0.29 -19.55 14.61
N VAL A 120 -0.14 -20.72 14.13
CA VAL A 120 -1.53 -21.19 14.15
C VAL A 120 -1.62 -22.62 14.73
N GLY A 121 -2.76 -23.30 14.54
CA GLY A 121 -2.89 -24.72 14.90
C GLY A 121 -2.05 -25.64 14.01
N THR A 122 -2.08 -26.94 14.30
CA THR A 122 -1.28 -27.93 13.55
C THR A 122 -1.93 -28.33 12.23
N ASP A 123 -1.10 -28.49 11.20
CA ASP A 123 -1.47 -28.93 9.85
C ASP A 123 -2.56 -28.00 9.24
N PRO A 124 -2.29 -26.69 9.08
CA PRO A 124 -3.24 -25.74 8.50
C PRO A 124 -3.40 -26.00 6.99
N GLU A 125 -4.58 -26.41 6.54
CA GLU A 125 -4.84 -26.86 5.15
C GLU A 125 -5.54 -25.81 4.28
N ALA A 126 -6.35 -24.92 4.87
CA ALA A 126 -7.01 -23.82 4.15
C ALA A 126 -7.19 -22.57 5.02
N LEU A 127 -7.49 -21.43 4.40
CA LEU A 127 -7.81 -20.18 5.10
C LEU A 127 -8.74 -19.29 4.26
N ALA A 128 -9.45 -18.36 4.91
CA ALA A 128 -10.25 -17.33 4.26
C ALA A 128 -10.21 -16.01 5.04
N VAL A 129 -10.30 -14.88 4.33
CA VAL A 129 -10.46 -13.54 4.93
C VAL A 129 -11.95 -13.24 5.11
N THR A 130 -12.33 -12.54 6.18
CA THR A 130 -13.70 -12.00 6.34
C THR A 130 -14.00 -10.94 5.26
N PRO A 131 -15.28 -10.74 4.86
CA PRO A 131 -15.64 -9.76 3.82
C PRO A 131 -15.30 -8.28 4.15
N ASP A 132 -15.10 -7.95 5.43
CA ASP A 132 -14.65 -6.63 5.90
C ASP A 132 -13.11 -6.49 5.96
N GLY A 133 -12.37 -7.57 5.72
CA GLY A 133 -10.90 -7.63 5.80
C GLY A 133 -10.33 -7.69 7.22
N ALA A 134 -11.16 -7.69 8.28
CA ALA A 134 -10.70 -7.57 9.66
C ALA A 134 -10.05 -8.85 10.23
N HIS A 135 -10.48 -10.03 9.78
CA HIS A 135 -10.02 -11.31 10.32
C HIS A 135 -9.69 -12.33 9.23
N VAL A 136 -8.80 -13.27 9.55
CA VAL A 136 -8.50 -14.46 8.73
C VAL A 136 -8.79 -15.71 9.56
N TYR A 137 -9.64 -16.59 9.04
CA TYR A 137 -9.97 -17.88 9.66
C TYR A 137 -9.11 -18.96 8.98
N VAL A 138 -8.40 -19.78 9.76
CA VAL A 138 -7.45 -20.79 9.29
C VAL A 138 -7.89 -22.17 9.74
N ALA A 139 -8.18 -23.08 8.81
CA ALA A 139 -8.61 -24.45 9.06
C ALA A 139 -7.39 -25.34 9.40
N ASN A 140 -7.26 -25.71 10.67
CA ASN A 140 -6.15 -26.53 11.18
C ASN A 140 -6.56 -28.01 11.23
N ALA A 141 -6.25 -28.77 10.16
CA ALA A 141 -6.68 -30.14 9.96
C ALA A 141 -6.24 -31.06 11.11
N GLY A 142 -4.97 -30.97 11.49
CA GLY A 142 -4.33 -31.85 12.49
C GLY A 142 -4.69 -31.55 13.93
N SER A 143 -5.20 -30.35 14.24
CA SER A 143 -5.68 -29.98 15.58
C SER A 143 -7.20 -29.96 15.72
N ASN A 144 -7.95 -30.16 14.62
CA ASN A 144 -9.42 -30.09 14.61
C ASN A 144 -9.97 -28.72 15.08
N THR A 145 -9.28 -27.64 14.71
CA THR A 145 -9.63 -26.26 15.11
C THR A 145 -9.65 -25.29 13.94
N VAL A 146 -10.28 -24.13 14.16
CA VAL A 146 -10.04 -22.92 13.36
C VAL A 146 -9.27 -21.91 14.21
N SER A 147 -8.16 -21.38 13.70
CA SER A 147 -7.51 -20.20 14.29
C SER A 147 -8.09 -18.93 13.66
N VAL A 148 -8.44 -17.95 14.48
CA VAL A 148 -8.87 -16.61 14.05
C VAL A 148 -7.72 -15.64 14.26
N ILE A 149 -7.22 -15.08 13.16
CA ILE A 149 -6.17 -14.06 13.13
C ILE A 149 -6.82 -12.69 12.96
N ASP A 150 -6.38 -11.69 13.73
CA ASP A 150 -6.67 -10.28 13.49
C ASP A 150 -5.69 -9.68 12.47
N THR A 151 -6.21 -8.98 11.46
CA THR A 151 -5.37 -8.44 10.36
C THR A 151 -4.72 -7.09 10.68
N ALA A 152 -5.14 -6.40 11.74
CA ALA A 152 -4.50 -5.17 12.19
C ALA A 152 -3.28 -5.46 13.08
N SER A 153 -3.38 -6.43 14.00
CA SER A 153 -2.30 -6.80 14.92
C SER A 153 -1.46 -8.00 14.49
N HIS A 154 -1.86 -8.75 13.46
CA HIS A 154 -1.20 -9.99 12.99
C HIS A 154 -1.07 -11.06 14.10
N THR A 155 -2.06 -11.14 15.00
CA THR A 155 -2.09 -12.12 16.11
C THR A 155 -3.31 -13.03 16.04
N VAL A 156 -3.17 -14.26 16.54
CA VAL A 156 -4.33 -15.15 16.76
C VAL A 156 -5.11 -14.66 17.98
N THR A 157 -6.34 -14.20 17.76
CA THR A 157 -7.25 -13.68 18.80
C THR A 157 -8.18 -14.73 19.37
N ALA A 158 -8.49 -15.79 18.61
CA ALA A 158 -9.29 -16.92 19.08
C ALA A 158 -8.88 -18.25 18.40
N THR A 159 -9.22 -19.36 19.06
CA THR A 159 -9.14 -20.71 18.47
C THR A 159 -10.44 -21.45 18.76
N ILE A 160 -11.16 -21.82 17.70
CA ILE A 160 -12.48 -22.46 17.75
C ILE A 160 -12.31 -23.97 17.59
N GLY A 161 -12.78 -24.76 18.56
CA GLY A 161 -12.76 -26.22 18.49
C GLY A 161 -13.93 -26.76 17.67
N LEU A 162 -13.66 -27.65 16.72
CA LEU A 162 -14.70 -28.29 15.88
C LEU A 162 -15.13 -29.68 16.39
N GLY A 163 -14.33 -30.27 17.29
CA GLY A 163 -14.51 -31.63 17.80
C GLY A 163 -13.55 -32.63 17.14
N ASP A 164 -13.15 -33.65 17.90
CA ASP A 164 -12.15 -34.63 17.50
C ASP A 164 -12.54 -35.41 16.24
N GLY A 165 -11.59 -35.59 15.32
CA GLY A 165 -11.81 -36.36 14.09
C GLY A 165 -12.68 -35.64 13.04
N THR A 166 -12.80 -34.32 13.12
CA THR A 166 -13.41 -33.51 12.05
C THR A 166 -12.49 -33.32 10.86
N GLN A 167 -11.20 -33.08 11.12
CA GLN A 167 -10.16 -32.75 10.14
C GLN A 167 -10.61 -31.66 9.13
N PRO A 168 -10.66 -30.38 9.54
CA PRO A 168 -11.12 -29.30 8.69
C PRO A 168 -10.15 -29.03 7.52
N TYR A 169 -10.69 -28.96 6.32
CA TYR A 169 -9.94 -28.90 5.05
C TYR A 169 -10.24 -27.67 4.18
N SER A 170 -11.27 -26.89 4.54
CA SER A 170 -11.77 -25.77 3.74
C SER A 170 -12.59 -24.82 4.61
N VAL A 171 -12.60 -23.53 4.27
CA VAL A 171 -13.35 -22.49 4.98
C VAL A 171 -13.88 -21.44 4.01
N ALA A 172 -15.12 -21.00 4.17
CA ALA A 172 -15.75 -19.93 3.38
C ALA A 172 -16.75 -19.13 4.24
N PHE A 173 -17.01 -17.87 3.90
CA PHE A 173 -17.96 -17.00 4.62
C PHE A 173 -19.25 -16.75 3.81
N ASP A 174 -20.36 -16.46 4.51
CA ASP A 174 -21.48 -15.74 3.89
C ASP A 174 -21.04 -14.31 3.50
N PRO A 175 -21.62 -13.67 2.45
CA PRO A 175 -21.18 -12.37 1.96
C PRO A 175 -21.28 -11.19 2.94
N ASP A 176 -22.07 -11.33 4.02
CA ASP A 176 -22.17 -10.36 5.11
C ASP A 176 -21.20 -10.62 6.27
N GLY A 177 -20.40 -11.69 6.18
CA GLY A 177 -19.44 -12.11 7.19
C GLY A 177 -20.04 -12.72 8.45
N SER A 178 -21.37 -12.86 8.56
CA SER A 178 -22.06 -13.30 9.79
C SER A 178 -21.82 -14.77 10.14
N ARG A 179 -21.55 -15.60 9.13
CA ARG A 179 -21.28 -17.04 9.29
C ARG A 179 -20.05 -17.48 8.50
N ALA A 180 -19.32 -18.42 9.09
CA ALA A 180 -18.29 -19.19 8.40
C ALA A 180 -18.72 -20.68 8.29
N TYR A 181 -18.42 -21.29 7.16
CA TYR A 181 -18.63 -22.71 6.88
C TYR A 181 -17.29 -23.41 6.78
N VAL A 182 -17.13 -24.54 7.49
CA VAL A 182 -15.85 -25.26 7.55
C VAL A 182 -16.04 -26.72 7.16
N GLY A 183 -15.33 -27.18 6.14
CA GLY A 183 -15.47 -28.54 5.59
C GLY A 183 -14.68 -29.58 6.38
N ASN A 184 -15.38 -30.46 7.11
CA ASN A 184 -14.81 -31.49 7.96
C ASN A 184 -14.65 -32.80 7.17
N ARG A 185 -13.44 -33.07 6.65
CA ARG A 185 -13.19 -34.12 5.65
C ARG A 185 -13.52 -35.53 6.18
N THR A 186 -13.05 -35.87 7.37
CA THR A 186 -13.27 -37.19 7.98
C THR A 186 -14.68 -37.33 8.58
N ALA A 187 -15.28 -36.24 9.04
CA ALA A 187 -16.66 -36.26 9.56
C ALA A 187 -17.74 -36.29 8.45
N ASN A 188 -17.38 -36.09 7.17
CA ASN A 188 -18.31 -36.01 6.04
C ASN A 188 -19.40 -34.93 6.26
N SER A 189 -18.98 -33.77 6.79
CA SER A 189 -19.89 -32.71 7.25
C SER A 189 -19.28 -31.32 7.08
N ILE A 190 -20.10 -30.29 7.22
CA ILE A 190 -19.66 -28.89 7.26
C ILE A 190 -20.12 -28.28 8.58
N SER A 191 -19.19 -27.75 9.38
CA SER A 191 -19.52 -26.96 10.57
C SER A 191 -19.98 -25.56 10.17
N VAL A 192 -21.02 -25.05 10.82
CA VAL A 192 -21.46 -23.64 10.71
C VAL A 192 -21.01 -22.92 11.96
N ILE A 193 -20.30 -21.80 11.81
CA ILE A 193 -19.76 -20.96 12.88
C ILE A 193 -20.41 -19.58 12.79
N ASP A 194 -20.93 -19.09 13.92
CA ASP A 194 -21.30 -17.68 14.10
C ASP A 194 -20.03 -16.87 14.40
N THR A 195 -19.74 -15.87 13.56
CA THR A 195 -18.45 -15.15 13.59
C THR A 195 -18.37 -14.11 14.71
N ALA A 196 -19.52 -13.58 15.16
CA ALA A 196 -19.60 -12.60 16.24
C ALA A 196 -19.38 -13.22 17.63
N THR A 197 -19.68 -14.50 17.80
CA THR A 197 -19.50 -15.27 19.05
C THR A 197 -18.38 -16.30 18.99
N GLY A 198 -17.86 -16.62 17.80
CA GLY A 198 -16.85 -17.65 17.58
C GLY A 198 -17.33 -19.07 17.92
N GLN A 199 -18.65 -19.31 17.90
CA GLN A 199 -19.23 -20.60 18.30
C GLN A 199 -19.72 -21.41 17.10
N VAL A 200 -19.55 -22.73 17.16
CA VAL A 200 -20.21 -23.66 16.21
C VAL A 200 -21.70 -23.70 16.52
N THR A 201 -22.53 -23.18 15.62
CA THR A 201 -23.99 -23.09 15.75
C THR A 201 -24.74 -24.23 15.08
N GLY A 202 -24.08 -24.98 14.17
CA GLY A 202 -24.69 -26.11 13.50
C GLY A 202 -23.70 -27.00 12.75
N THR A 203 -24.21 -28.12 12.23
CA THR A 203 -23.43 -29.05 11.40
C THR A 203 -24.29 -29.63 10.28
N ILE A 204 -23.86 -29.43 9.04
CA ILE A 204 -24.53 -29.90 7.82
C ILE A 204 -23.92 -31.25 7.44
N ALA A 205 -24.69 -32.33 7.53
CA ALA A 205 -24.22 -33.66 7.14
C ALA A 205 -24.30 -33.84 5.62
N LEU A 206 -23.18 -34.21 4.98
CA LEU A 206 -23.15 -34.63 3.57
C LEU A 206 -23.43 -36.13 3.42
N GLY A 207 -23.22 -36.92 4.49
CA GLY A 207 -23.45 -38.36 4.54
C GLY A 207 -22.19 -39.18 4.25
N ALA A 208 -22.18 -40.44 4.69
CA ALA A 208 -20.98 -41.29 4.65
C ALA A 208 -20.44 -41.48 3.22
N GLY A 209 -19.13 -41.26 3.04
CA GLY A 209 -18.44 -41.33 1.74
C GLY A 209 -18.46 -40.01 0.95
N ASN A 210 -19.12 -38.97 1.46
CA ASN A 210 -19.15 -37.64 0.87
C ASN A 210 -18.23 -36.69 1.68
N SER A 211 -16.94 -37.04 1.79
CA SER A 211 -15.91 -36.21 2.42
C SER A 211 -15.75 -34.88 1.69
N PRO A 212 -15.91 -33.70 2.35
CA PRO A 212 -15.58 -32.43 1.71
C PRO A 212 -14.07 -32.23 1.58
N SER A 213 -13.62 -31.70 0.44
CA SER A 213 -12.22 -31.36 0.16
C SER A 213 -11.94 -29.85 0.34
N TRP A 214 -10.83 -29.35 -0.22
CA TRP A 214 -10.45 -27.92 -0.18
C TRP A 214 -11.50 -26.97 -0.80
N GLY A 215 -12.33 -27.43 -1.74
CA GLY A 215 -13.35 -26.62 -2.41
C GLY A 215 -14.63 -26.39 -1.59
N LEU A 216 -14.73 -25.25 -0.91
CA LEU A 216 -16.00 -24.62 -0.49
C LEU A 216 -16.14 -23.26 -1.16
N ALA A 217 -17.33 -22.92 -1.66
CA ALA A 217 -17.64 -21.59 -2.17
C ALA A 217 -19.09 -21.18 -1.88
N VAL A 218 -19.30 -19.99 -1.34
CA VAL A 218 -20.64 -19.42 -1.13
C VAL A 218 -21.03 -18.54 -2.32
N SER A 219 -22.28 -18.64 -2.76
CA SER A 219 -22.84 -17.81 -3.83
C SER A 219 -22.76 -16.30 -3.49
N PRO A 220 -22.54 -15.40 -4.46
CA PRO A 220 -22.55 -13.95 -4.23
C PRO A 220 -23.85 -13.42 -3.57
N GLY A 221 -24.98 -14.09 -3.78
CA GLY A 221 -26.27 -13.77 -3.13
C GLY A 221 -26.50 -14.43 -1.76
N GLY A 222 -25.49 -15.05 -1.15
CA GLY A 222 -25.52 -15.63 0.19
C GLY A 222 -26.51 -16.77 0.44
N ASN A 223 -27.18 -17.29 -0.60
CA ASN A 223 -28.31 -18.23 -0.48
C ASN A 223 -27.96 -19.70 -0.76
N ARG A 224 -26.73 -19.96 -1.23
CA ARG A 224 -26.20 -21.29 -1.51
C ARG A 224 -24.73 -21.43 -1.14
N LEU A 225 -24.38 -22.57 -0.57
CA LEU A 225 -23.01 -23.05 -0.39
C LEU A 225 -22.78 -24.22 -1.36
N TYR A 226 -21.63 -24.22 -2.01
CA TYR A 226 -21.16 -25.30 -2.88
C TYR A 226 -19.99 -26.02 -2.20
N ALA A 227 -20.01 -27.34 -2.20
CA ALA A 227 -19.00 -28.16 -1.53
C ALA A 227 -18.53 -29.32 -2.42
N VAL A 228 -17.23 -29.35 -2.70
CA VAL A 228 -16.58 -30.42 -3.47
C VAL A 228 -16.36 -31.64 -2.58
N SER A 229 -16.59 -32.84 -3.13
CA SER A 229 -16.20 -34.09 -2.49
C SER A 229 -15.36 -34.95 -3.43
N ASP A 230 -14.09 -35.11 -3.05
CA ASP A 230 -13.05 -35.86 -3.78
C ASP A 230 -13.42 -37.35 -3.93
N VAL A 231 -13.76 -37.99 -2.81
CA VAL A 231 -14.16 -39.42 -2.76
C VAL A 231 -15.46 -39.70 -3.53
N ALA A 232 -16.41 -38.77 -3.54
CA ALA A 232 -17.70 -38.98 -4.19
C ALA A 232 -17.72 -38.62 -5.70
N GLY A 233 -16.74 -37.85 -6.19
CA GLY A 233 -16.74 -37.25 -7.52
C GLY A 233 -17.97 -36.37 -7.75
N LYS A 234 -18.23 -35.44 -6.81
CA LYS A 234 -19.44 -34.59 -6.78
C LYS A 234 -19.18 -33.16 -6.31
N LEU A 235 -20.00 -32.24 -6.81
CA LEU A 235 -20.27 -30.95 -6.19
C LEU A 235 -21.65 -31.00 -5.50
N PHE A 236 -21.68 -30.81 -4.19
CA PHE A 236 -22.91 -30.64 -3.42
C PHE A 236 -23.38 -29.19 -3.46
N VAL A 237 -24.70 -28.99 -3.54
CA VAL A 237 -25.35 -27.69 -3.44
C VAL A 237 -26.18 -27.68 -2.16
N ILE A 238 -25.97 -26.68 -1.32
CA ILE A 238 -26.53 -26.56 0.03
C ILE A 238 -27.25 -25.23 0.13
N SER A 239 -28.45 -25.21 0.72
CA SER A 239 -29.15 -23.96 1.05
C SER A 239 -28.66 -23.45 2.41
N THR A 240 -28.00 -22.30 2.41
CA THR A 240 -27.54 -21.57 3.61
C THR A 240 -28.70 -21.00 4.46
N VAL A 241 -29.92 -20.99 3.91
CA VAL A 241 -31.14 -20.54 4.59
C VAL A 241 -31.80 -21.67 5.40
N THR A 242 -31.44 -22.93 5.11
CA THR A 242 -32.06 -24.11 5.75
C THR A 242 -31.05 -25.17 6.20
N ASP A 243 -29.76 -24.89 6.03
CA ASP A 243 -28.58 -25.70 6.36
C ASP A 243 -28.70 -27.17 5.89
N LYS A 244 -29.14 -27.33 4.64
CA LYS A 244 -29.46 -28.61 4.00
C LYS A 244 -28.94 -28.71 2.57
N VAL A 245 -28.42 -29.89 2.23
CA VAL A 245 -28.15 -30.29 0.84
C VAL A 245 -29.45 -30.26 0.04
N THR A 246 -29.46 -29.52 -1.07
CA THR A 246 -30.60 -29.40 -2.00
C THR A 246 -30.35 -30.11 -3.33
N ALA A 247 -29.09 -30.28 -3.74
CA ALA A 247 -28.70 -31.08 -4.91
C ALA A 247 -27.28 -31.67 -4.76
N SER A 248 -26.95 -32.66 -5.59
CA SER A 248 -25.57 -33.11 -5.80
C SER A 248 -25.33 -33.36 -7.29
N ILE A 249 -24.34 -32.69 -7.85
CA ILE A 249 -23.96 -32.71 -9.27
C ILE A 249 -22.76 -33.66 -9.40
N ARG A 250 -22.79 -34.62 -10.34
CA ARG A 250 -21.58 -35.41 -10.65
C ARG A 250 -20.67 -34.59 -11.58
N VAL A 251 -19.38 -34.60 -11.26
CA VAL A 251 -18.29 -33.94 -11.99
C VAL A 251 -17.30 -35.01 -12.48
N GLY A 252 -16.07 -34.62 -12.84
CA GLY A 252 -14.98 -35.55 -13.12
C GLY A 252 -14.48 -36.31 -11.88
N ASP A 253 -13.34 -36.98 -12.02
CA ASP A 253 -12.77 -37.82 -10.97
C ASP A 253 -11.70 -37.09 -10.15
N ASN A 254 -11.69 -37.38 -8.85
CA ASN A 254 -10.88 -36.69 -7.84
C ASN A 254 -10.99 -35.15 -7.88
N PRO A 255 -12.21 -34.58 -7.77
CA PRO A 255 -12.40 -33.13 -7.76
C PRO A 255 -11.82 -32.51 -6.48
N ARG A 256 -11.16 -31.34 -6.59
CA ARG A 256 -10.50 -30.71 -5.43
C ARG A 256 -10.99 -29.32 -5.07
N SER A 257 -11.09 -28.42 -6.04
CA SER A 257 -11.47 -27.01 -5.84
C SER A 257 -12.72 -26.63 -6.62
N VAL A 258 -13.43 -25.60 -6.15
CA VAL A 258 -14.56 -24.97 -6.86
C VAL A 258 -14.44 -23.46 -6.81
N ALA A 259 -14.52 -22.82 -7.97
CA ALA A 259 -14.63 -21.37 -8.10
C ALA A 259 -15.99 -21.01 -8.71
N LEU A 260 -16.56 -19.89 -8.29
CA LEU A 260 -17.80 -19.33 -8.87
C LEU A 260 -17.45 -18.13 -9.75
N SER A 261 -18.26 -17.87 -10.78
CA SER A 261 -18.28 -16.54 -11.40
C SER A 261 -18.85 -15.51 -10.42
N ALA A 262 -18.39 -14.26 -10.48
CA ALA A 262 -18.82 -13.20 -9.56
C ALA A 262 -20.31 -12.80 -9.71
N ASP A 263 -20.95 -13.16 -10.83
CA ASP A 263 -22.42 -13.07 -11.01
C ASP A 263 -23.18 -14.27 -10.41
N GLY A 264 -22.47 -15.31 -9.95
CA GLY A 264 -23.00 -16.54 -9.39
C GLY A 264 -23.64 -17.50 -10.40
N THR A 265 -23.61 -17.23 -11.72
CA THR A 265 -24.32 -18.05 -12.72
C THR A 265 -23.59 -19.34 -13.10
N ARG A 266 -22.28 -19.40 -12.89
CA ARG A 266 -21.45 -20.58 -13.19
C ARG A 266 -20.60 -21.01 -12.00
N ALA A 267 -20.35 -22.31 -11.92
CA ALA A 267 -19.34 -22.91 -11.07
C ALA A 267 -18.34 -23.70 -11.92
N TYR A 268 -17.06 -23.68 -11.53
CA TYR A 268 -15.95 -24.34 -12.21
C TYR A 268 -15.27 -25.26 -11.19
N VAL A 269 -15.19 -26.56 -11.49
CA VAL A 269 -14.63 -27.57 -10.58
C VAL A 269 -13.42 -28.24 -11.23
N SER A 270 -12.25 -28.20 -10.58
CA SER A 270 -11.05 -28.89 -11.04
C SER A 270 -11.09 -30.36 -10.67
N ASN A 271 -10.97 -31.24 -11.67
CA ASN A 271 -11.00 -32.70 -11.54
C ASN A 271 -9.61 -33.26 -11.85
N VAL A 272 -8.90 -33.66 -10.79
CA VAL A 272 -7.43 -33.85 -10.85
C VAL A 272 -7.04 -35.12 -11.60
N ASP A 273 -7.81 -36.20 -11.44
CA ASP A 273 -7.46 -37.52 -11.98
C ASP A 273 -8.11 -37.77 -13.36
N SER A 274 -9.10 -36.97 -13.75
CA SER A 274 -9.63 -36.91 -15.12
C SER A 274 -9.03 -35.77 -15.97
N HIS A 275 -8.15 -34.95 -15.39
CA HIS A 275 -7.41 -33.86 -16.04
C HIS A 275 -8.33 -32.82 -16.74
N ASP A 276 -9.43 -32.44 -16.08
CA ASP A 276 -10.43 -31.54 -16.68
C ASP A 276 -11.05 -30.53 -15.70
N ILE A 277 -11.63 -29.46 -16.25
CA ILE A 277 -12.56 -28.57 -15.54
C ILE A 277 -14.00 -28.91 -15.94
N SER A 278 -14.84 -29.18 -14.94
CA SER A 278 -16.29 -29.26 -15.11
C SER A 278 -16.91 -27.85 -14.98
N VAL A 279 -17.52 -27.35 -16.05
CA VAL A 279 -18.27 -26.08 -16.07
C VAL A 279 -19.74 -26.37 -15.79
N ILE A 280 -20.31 -25.71 -14.78
CA ILE A 280 -21.65 -25.99 -14.26
C ILE A 280 -22.51 -24.73 -14.34
N ASP A 281 -23.73 -24.85 -14.86
CA ASP A 281 -24.78 -23.84 -14.72
C ASP A 281 -25.43 -23.98 -13.33
N THR A 282 -25.39 -22.91 -12.54
CA THR A 282 -25.90 -22.92 -11.15
C THR A 282 -27.44 -22.81 -11.10
N SER A 283 -28.09 -22.29 -12.13
CA SER A 283 -29.55 -22.18 -12.17
C SER A 283 -30.20 -23.55 -12.34
N THR A 284 -29.61 -24.42 -13.18
CA THR A 284 -30.08 -25.78 -13.46
C THR A 284 -29.40 -26.86 -12.62
N ASN A 285 -28.24 -26.56 -12.01
CA ASN A 285 -27.34 -27.53 -11.35
C ASN A 285 -26.86 -28.64 -12.30
N THR A 286 -26.47 -28.29 -13.53
CA THR A 286 -25.98 -29.23 -14.55
C THR A 286 -24.62 -28.85 -15.09
N VAL A 287 -23.73 -29.83 -15.32
CA VAL A 287 -22.52 -29.63 -16.12
C VAL A 287 -22.94 -29.26 -17.55
N THR A 288 -22.45 -28.14 -18.06
CA THR A 288 -22.75 -27.60 -19.41
C THR A 288 -21.56 -27.71 -20.37
N ALA A 289 -20.33 -27.79 -19.86
CA ALA A 289 -19.13 -28.09 -20.62
C ALA A 289 -18.07 -28.79 -19.75
N THR A 290 -17.13 -29.46 -20.40
CA THR A 290 -15.92 -30.01 -19.79
C THR A 290 -14.71 -29.50 -20.59
N ILE A 291 -13.73 -28.91 -19.90
CA ILE A 291 -12.51 -28.36 -20.51
C ILE A 291 -11.37 -29.33 -20.19
N ALA A 292 -10.91 -30.07 -21.20
CA ALA A 292 -9.81 -31.03 -21.04
C ALA A 292 -8.45 -30.31 -21.06
N LEU A 293 -7.60 -30.63 -20.09
CA LEU A 293 -6.27 -30.05 -19.87
C LEU A 293 -5.21 -31.18 -19.84
N THR A 294 -3.96 -30.89 -19.46
CA THR A 294 -2.88 -31.90 -19.43
C THR A 294 -2.06 -31.87 -18.16
N GLY A 295 -2.08 -32.95 -17.37
CA GLY A 295 -1.36 -33.04 -16.10
C GLY A 295 -2.28 -32.83 -14.89
N ASN A 296 -1.70 -32.84 -13.69
CA ASN A 296 -2.49 -32.78 -12.46
C ASN A 296 -2.85 -31.34 -12.11
N LEU A 297 -4.15 -31.08 -12.03
CA LEU A 297 -4.69 -29.79 -11.65
C LEU A 297 -4.62 -29.57 -10.13
N GLY A 298 -4.46 -28.33 -9.70
CA GLY A 298 -4.64 -27.91 -8.31
C GLY A 298 -5.93 -27.12 -8.14
N GLU A 299 -5.81 -25.89 -7.62
CA GLU A 299 -6.94 -25.00 -7.43
C GLU A 299 -7.31 -24.20 -8.69
N VAL A 300 -8.54 -23.68 -8.68
CA VAL A 300 -9.11 -22.84 -9.74
C VAL A 300 -9.49 -21.47 -9.18
N ALA A 301 -9.28 -20.43 -9.98
CA ALA A 301 -9.67 -19.06 -9.64
C ALA A 301 -10.30 -18.36 -10.87
N VAL A 302 -11.48 -17.78 -10.72
CA VAL A 302 -12.19 -17.07 -11.80
C VAL A 302 -11.88 -15.58 -11.72
N SER A 303 -11.49 -14.99 -12.85
CA SER A 303 -11.24 -13.54 -12.94
C SER A 303 -12.51 -12.74 -12.60
N PRO A 304 -12.41 -11.65 -11.80
CA PRO A 304 -13.51 -10.73 -11.57
C PRO A 304 -14.13 -10.11 -12.83
N THR A 305 -13.41 -10.04 -13.96
CA THR A 305 -13.97 -9.59 -15.26
C THR A 305 -14.75 -10.66 -16.02
N LEU A 306 -14.81 -11.89 -15.49
CA LEU A 306 -15.57 -13.05 -15.98
C LEU A 306 -15.17 -13.61 -17.35
N ASP A 307 -14.11 -13.08 -17.98
CA ASP A 307 -13.56 -13.58 -19.24
C ASP A 307 -12.57 -14.73 -19.05
N ARG A 308 -11.99 -14.89 -17.85
CA ARG A 308 -10.89 -15.85 -17.59
C ARG A 308 -11.09 -16.75 -16.39
N LEU A 309 -10.54 -17.96 -16.52
CA LEU A 309 -10.31 -18.93 -15.45
C LEU A 309 -8.83 -19.26 -15.41
N TYR A 310 -8.27 -19.31 -14.21
CA TYR A 310 -6.90 -19.70 -13.93
C TYR A 310 -6.88 -21.02 -13.17
N VAL A 311 -5.95 -21.91 -13.52
CA VAL A 311 -5.76 -23.20 -12.82
C VAL A 311 -4.28 -23.53 -12.69
N THR A 312 -3.84 -24.00 -11.53
CA THR A 312 -2.46 -24.44 -11.31
C THR A 312 -2.24 -25.86 -11.82
N ASN A 313 -1.06 -26.12 -12.40
CA ASN A 313 -0.66 -27.45 -12.86
C ASN A 313 0.53 -27.97 -12.03
N THR A 314 0.26 -28.94 -11.17
CA THR A 314 1.21 -29.47 -10.18
C THR A 314 2.28 -30.39 -10.79
N ILE A 315 2.17 -30.75 -12.08
CA ILE A 315 3.12 -31.62 -12.80
C ILE A 315 3.97 -30.84 -13.80
N LEU A 316 3.39 -29.84 -14.47
CA LEU A 316 4.13 -28.99 -15.41
C LEU A 316 4.87 -27.83 -14.75
N ASP A 317 4.64 -27.58 -13.44
CA ASP A 317 5.11 -26.40 -12.71
C ASP A 317 4.64 -25.09 -13.42
N THR A 318 3.34 -25.02 -13.77
CA THR A 318 2.73 -23.88 -14.48
C THR A 318 1.39 -23.42 -13.89
N VAL A 319 0.89 -22.27 -14.37
CA VAL A 319 -0.52 -21.86 -14.31
C VAL A 319 -1.06 -21.78 -15.73
N GLU A 320 -2.18 -22.45 -15.99
CA GLU A 320 -2.90 -22.39 -17.26
C GLU A 320 -3.98 -21.30 -17.20
N THR A 321 -4.07 -20.50 -18.26
CA THR A 321 -5.09 -19.45 -18.44
C THR A 321 -6.12 -19.90 -19.47
N ILE A 322 -7.40 -19.88 -19.11
CA ILE A 322 -8.51 -20.36 -19.93
C ILE A 322 -9.48 -19.21 -20.22
N ASP A 323 -9.84 -19.03 -21.50
CA ASP A 323 -10.89 -18.13 -21.95
C ASP A 323 -12.28 -18.75 -21.70
N LEU A 324 -13.11 -18.09 -20.89
CA LEU A 324 -14.46 -18.53 -20.50
C LEU A 324 -15.56 -18.22 -21.52
N THR A 325 -15.22 -17.49 -22.59
CA THR A 325 -16.10 -17.21 -23.73
C THR A 325 -16.00 -18.31 -24.79
N THR A 326 -14.80 -18.91 -24.97
CA THR A 326 -14.55 -20.01 -25.91
C THR A 326 -14.34 -21.37 -25.25
N ASN A 327 -14.09 -21.42 -23.94
CA ASN A 327 -13.64 -22.59 -23.17
C ASN A 327 -12.32 -23.19 -23.72
N THR A 328 -11.33 -22.36 -24.03
CA THR A 328 -10.02 -22.80 -24.56
C THR A 328 -8.85 -22.26 -23.74
N VAL A 329 -7.76 -23.03 -23.66
CA VAL A 329 -6.49 -22.60 -23.05
C VAL A 329 -5.84 -21.54 -23.95
N LEU A 330 -5.48 -20.40 -23.36
CA LEU A 330 -4.79 -19.29 -24.03
C LEU A 330 -3.27 -19.37 -23.88
N THR A 331 -2.80 -19.52 -22.63
CA THR A 331 -1.40 -19.31 -22.25
C THR A 331 -1.04 -20.11 -21.00
N GLU A 332 0.20 -20.58 -20.95
CA GLU A 332 0.85 -21.17 -19.77
C GLU A 332 1.83 -20.16 -19.17
N THR A 333 1.76 -19.92 -17.86
CA THR A 333 2.75 -19.14 -17.10
C THR A 333 3.62 -20.10 -16.29
N ALA A 334 4.93 -19.99 -16.37
CA ALA A 334 5.84 -20.80 -15.54
C ALA A 334 5.74 -20.40 -14.06
N ALA A 335 5.67 -21.41 -13.18
CA ALA A 335 5.52 -21.23 -11.74
C ALA A 335 6.75 -21.72 -10.94
N GLY A 336 6.62 -21.76 -9.61
CA GLY A 336 7.53 -22.52 -8.76
C GLY A 336 7.16 -24.01 -8.74
N ARG A 337 7.77 -24.76 -7.82
CA ARG A 337 7.65 -26.23 -7.77
C ARG A 337 6.35 -26.67 -7.11
N GLN A 338 5.58 -27.52 -7.82
CA GLN A 338 4.28 -28.06 -7.45
C GLN A 338 3.25 -26.98 -7.09
N PRO A 339 2.92 -26.04 -8.00
CA PRO A 339 2.01 -24.93 -7.70
C PRO A 339 0.62 -25.46 -7.34
N TRP A 340 0.04 -25.00 -6.22
CA TRP A 340 -1.19 -25.59 -5.66
C TRP A 340 -2.35 -24.60 -5.52
N GLY A 341 -2.29 -23.72 -4.51
CA GLY A 341 -3.31 -22.72 -4.28
C GLY A 341 -3.10 -21.48 -5.12
N ILE A 342 -4.20 -20.92 -5.63
CA ILE A 342 -4.19 -19.72 -6.48
C ILE A 342 -5.31 -18.75 -6.09
N ALA A 343 -4.94 -17.50 -5.83
CA ALA A 343 -5.85 -16.38 -5.78
C ALA A 343 -5.65 -15.50 -7.01
N VAL A 344 -6.75 -15.09 -7.64
CA VAL A 344 -6.77 -13.98 -8.59
C VAL A 344 -7.37 -12.77 -7.90
N VAL A 345 -6.73 -11.62 -8.05
CA VAL A 345 -7.39 -10.34 -7.88
C VAL A 345 -7.30 -9.57 -9.18
N ASN A 346 -8.43 -9.06 -9.61
CA ASN A 346 -8.47 -7.84 -10.40
C ASN A 346 -8.54 -6.72 -9.36
N PRO A 347 -7.41 -6.21 -8.81
CA PRO A 347 -7.49 -4.99 -8.03
C PRO A 347 -8.06 -3.91 -8.95
N PRO A 348 -8.72 -2.86 -8.44
CA PRO A 348 -9.05 -1.70 -9.24
C PRO A 348 -7.74 -0.97 -9.60
N ALA A 349 -7.00 -1.51 -10.56
CA ALA A 349 -5.91 -0.85 -11.25
C ALA A 349 -6.46 0.39 -11.93
N ASN A 350 -5.58 1.30 -12.33
CA ASN A 350 -5.99 2.65 -12.72
C ASN A 350 -6.57 3.45 -11.50
N GLN A 351 -6.46 2.96 -10.25
CA GLN A 351 -6.75 3.73 -9.03
C GLN A 351 -5.86 4.98 -8.97
N THR A 352 -6.39 6.11 -8.51
CA THR A 352 -5.54 7.30 -8.30
C THR A 352 -4.65 7.11 -7.07
N ALA A 353 -3.36 7.38 -7.24
CA ALA A 353 -2.33 7.18 -6.22
C ALA A 353 -1.47 8.44 -6.02
N ILE A 354 -1.00 8.66 -4.80
CA ILE A 354 0.09 9.59 -4.47
C ILE A 354 1.19 8.86 -3.72
N VAL A 355 2.46 9.19 -4.01
CA VAL A 355 3.63 8.43 -3.54
C VAL A 355 4.70 9.36 -2.95
N SER A 356 5.21 9.05 -1.75
CA SER A 356 6.37 9.73 -1.17
C SER A 356 7.61 8.83 -1.12
N LEU A 357 8.74 9.35 -1.62
CA LEU A 357 10.07 8.75 -1.54
C LEU A 357 10.98 9.66 -0.70
N GLY A 358 11.96 9.08 0.00
CA GLY A 358 12.89 9.87 0.80
C GLY A 358 13.40 9.20 2.07
N ASP A 359 13.87 10.06 2.96
CA ASP A 359 14.44 9.73 4.27
C ASP A 359 13.47 9.97 5.46
N SER A 360 14.02 9.95 6.68
CA SER A 360 13.35 10.14 7.98
C SER A 360 12.34 11.29 8.05
N TYR A 361 12.58 12.40 7.35
CA TYR A 361 11.67 13.56 7.40
C TYR A 361 10.30 13.27 6.79
N ILE A 362 10.28 12.55 5.67
CA ILE A 362 9.06 12.28 4.87
C ILE A 362 8.52 10.85 5.08
N SER A 363 9.33 9.91 5.59
CA SER A 363 8.79 8.69 6.19
C SER A 363 7.91 9.00 7.41
N GLY A 364 8.21 10.10 8.12
CA GLY A 364 7.45 10.54 9.29
C GLY A 364 8.00 9.99 10.60
N GLU A 365 9.32 9.85 10.71
CA GLU A 365 9.99 9.10 11.78
C GLU A 365 9.62 9.54 13.21
N ALA A 366 9.42 10.83 13.49
CA ALA A 366 9.02 11.29 14.83
C ALA A 366 7.49 11.34 15.03
N GLY A 367 6.69 10.79 14.10
CA GLY A 367 5.23 10.85 14.07
C GLY A 367 4.53 10.20 15.27
N ARG A 368 5.24 9.40 16.09
CA ARG A 368 4.77 8.87 17.38
C ARG A 368 4.47 9.95 18.42
N TRP A 369 5.06 11.13 18.32
CA TRP A 369 5.07 12.10 19.42
C TRP A 369 4.12 13.28 19.16
N GLN A 370 3.09 13.44 19.99
CA GLN A 370 2.18 14.60 19.97
C GLN A 370 2.79 15.76 20.74
N GLY A 371 3.81 16.39 20.14
CA GLY A 371 4.64 17.37 20.82
C GLY A 371 5.82 16.71 21.53
N ASN A 372 6.23 17.33 22.63
CA ASN A 372 7.36 16.94 23.47
C ASN A 372 6.92 17.10 24.94
N ALA A 373 7.33 16.20 25.84
CA ALA A 373 6.99 16.27 27.26
C ALA A 373 8.20 16.57 28.16
N ALA A 374 7.94 17.27 29.28
CA ALA A 374 8.94 17.68 30.27
C ALA A 374 8.48 17.35 31.70
N PRO A 375 9.39 17.15 32.68
CA PRO A 375 10.85 17.14 32.54
C PRO A 375 11.39 15.78 32.07
N ILE A 376 12.70 15.56 32.20
CA ILE A 376 13.35 14.26 32.02
C ILE A 376 12.92 13.23 33.08
N ASN A 377 13.06 11.93 32.78
CA ASN A 377 12.60 10.77 33.56
C ASN A 377 11.07 10.58 33.69
N ILE A 378 10.31 11.10 32.73
CA ILE A 378 8.87 10.83 32.57
C ILE A 378 8.58 9.36 32.19
N VAL A 379 7.45 8.84 32.68
CA VAL A 379 6.96 7.45 32.54
C VAL A 379 5.51 7.43 32.03
N GLY A 380 4.96 6.24 31.76
CA GLY A 380 3.57 6.09 31.30
C GLY A 380 3.31 6.76 29.95
N ASP A 381 2.17 7.43 29.79
CA ASP A 381 1.75 8.07 28.53
C ASP A 381 2.59 9.27 28.08
N ARG A 382 3.58 9.65 28.90
CA ARG A 382 4.48 10.81 28.72
C ARG A 382 3.67 12.11 28.61
N TRP A 383 2.79 12.37 29.57
CA TRP A 383 1.88 13.51 29.62
C TRP A 383 1.00 13.61 28.36
N GLY A 384 0.51 12.45 27.92
CA GLY A 384 -0.32 12.29 26.72
C GLY A 384 0.40 12.39 25.39
N THR A 385 1.71 12.63 25.37
CA THR A 385 2.44 12.88 24.13
C THR A 385 2.89 11.60 23.42
N ASP A 386 2.82 10.42 24.05
CA ASP A 386 3.10 9.13 23.40
C ASP A 386 1.86 8.51 22.74
N ARG A 387 1.84 8.47 21.41
CA ARG A 387 0.76 7.81 20.64
C ARG A 387 0.82 6.29 20.71
N ALA A 388 1.99 5.72 20.99
CA ALA A 388 2.20 4.28 21.13
C ALA A 388 1.71 3.75 22.50
N ALA A 389 1.49 4.62 23.49
CA ALA A 389 1.07 4.18 24.82
C ALA A 389 -0.35 3.58 24.79
N ILE A 390 -0.47 2.37 25.37
CA ILE A 390 -1.67 1.53 25.46
C ILE A 390 -1.79 0.93 26.86
N ASN A 391 -2.94 0.30 27.16
CA ASN A 391 -3.21 -0.38 28.44
C ASN A 391 -2.95 0.50 29.68
N CYS A 392 -3.04 1.81 29.53
CA CYS A 392 -2.72 2.77 30.58
C CYS A 392 -3.63 2.60 31.80
N ASN A 393 -3.06 2.74 32.99
CA ASN A 393 -3.83 2.94 34.21
C ASN A 393 -4.63 4.25 34.16
N ALA A 394 -5.62 4.41 35.05
CA ALA A 394 -6.62 5.48 35.00
C ALA A 394 -6.07 6.93 35.10
N ASN A 395 -4.78 7.10 35.41
CA ASN A 395 -4.08 8.38 35.46
C ASN A 395 -2.86 8.46 34.50
N GLY A 396 -2.73 7.54 33.55
CA GLY A 396 -1.69 7.55 32.51
C GLY A 396 -0.26 7.29 32.99
N SER A 397 -0.02 7.04 34.28
CA SER A 397 1.33 6.94 34.85
C SER A 397 2.05 5.61 34.61
N ASN A 398 1.32 4.57 34.22
CA ASN A 398 1.87 3.28 33.79
C ASN A 398 1.08 2.76 32.59
N CYS A 399 1.78 2.45 31.50
CA CYS A 399 1.23 2.02 30.21
C CYS A 399 2.17 1.00 29.57
N ASP A 400 1.62 0.12 28.75
CA ASP A 400 2.39 -0.62 27.74
C ASP A 400 2.65 0.31 26.54
N HIS A 401 3.58 -0.06 25.64
CA HIS A 401 3.93 0.75 24.47
C HIS A 401 4.02 -0.09 23.21
N ASP A 402 3.20 0.24 22.20
CA ASP A 402 3.11 -0.45 20.92
C ASP A 402 3.35 0.51 19.75
N GLY A 403 4.50 0.35 19.08
CA GLY A 403 4.90 1.18 17.93
C GLY A 403 4.18 0.86 16.62
N THR A 404 3.58 -0.34 16.50
CA THR A 404 2.87 -0.75 15.27
C THR A 404 1.63 0.13 15.04
N ARG A 405 0.99 0.61 16.11
CA ARG A 405 -0.11 1.61 16.07
C ARG A 405 0.25 2.95 15.44
N VAL A 406 1.54 3.24 15.26
CA VAL A 406 2.03 4.47 14.62
C VAL A 406 2.70 4.17 13.27
N TYR A 407 3.55 3.14 13.21
CA TYR A 407 4.41 2.88 12.04
C TYR A 407 3.98 1.66 11.21
N GLY A 408 2.94 0.94 11.62
CA GLY A 408 2.51 -0.33 11.02
C GLY A 408 3.64 -1.35 10.97
N GLU A 409 3.67 -2.14 9.90
CA GLU A 409 4.71 -3.15 9.61
C GLU A 409 6.12 -2.56 9.53
N SER A 410 6.26 -1.26 9.22
CA SER A 410 7.57 -0.60 9.15
C SER A 410 8.20 -0.28 10.52
N PHE A 411 7.53 -0.65 11.61
CA PHE A 411 8.12 -0.64 12.95
C PHE A 411 9.20 -1.74 13.08
N ASP A 412 8.92 -2.94 12.59
CA ASP A 412 9.76 -4.13 12.83
C ASP A 412 11.04 -4.11 12.01
N ASN A 413 11.00 -3.56 10.78
CA ASN A 413 12.22 -3.32 9.99
C ASN A 413 12.91 -1.99 10.31
N GLY A 414 12.24 -1.06 10.99
CA GLY A 414 12.78 0.25 11.38
C GLY A 414 12.68 1.35 10.33
N CYS A 415 11.93 1.16 9.23
CA CYS A 415 11.69 2.25 8.27
C CYS A 415 10.83 3.40 8.84
N ASN A 416 10.12 3.19 9.97
CA ASN A 416 9.45 4.22 10.76
C ASN A 416 8.48 5.11 9.95
N ARG A 417 7.64 4.48 9.11
CA ARG A 417 6.63 5.16 8.27
C ARG A 417 5.38 5.49 9.06
N SER A 418 5.29 6.69 9.62
CA SER A 418 4.13 7.04 10.44
C SER A 418 2.85 7.15 9.62
N ASP A 419 1.75 6.66 10.18
CA ASP A 419 0.37 6.94 9.81
C ASP A 419 0.04 8.45 9.68
N SER A 420 0.79 9.31 10.38
CA SER A 420 0.67 10.77 10.35
C SER A 420 1.53 11.46 9.29
N ALA A 421 2.46 10.73 8.66
CA ALA A 421 3.43 11.26 7.71
C ALA A 421 2.78 12.09 6.59
N GLU A 422 3.52 13.05 6.04
CA GLU A 422 3.05 14.02 5.05
C GLU A 422 2.08 13.44 3.99
N ILE A 423 2.44 12.32 3.35
CA ILE A 423 1.62 11.70 2.29
C ILE A 423 0.31 11.08 2.79
N ARG A 424 0.27 10.65 4.06
CA ARG A 424 -0.88 10.02 4.72
C ARG A 424 -1.83 11.08 5.30
N SER A 425 -1.28 12.19 5.81
CA SER A 425 -2.05 13.31 6.36
C SER A 425 -2.51 14.35 5.33
N ALA A 426 -2.06 14.25 4.08
CA ALA A 426 -2.53 15.11 2.98
C ALA A 426 -3.99 14.80 2.57
N VAL A 427 -4.84 15.82 2.61
CA VAL A 427 -6.28 15.75 2.27
C VAL A 427 -6.47 15.93 0.76
N ILE A 428 -5.91 14.99 0.00
CA ILE A 428 -6.00 14.89 -1.45
C ILE A 428 -7.00 13.79 -1.81
N ASP A 429 -7.87 14.03 -2.81
CA ASP A 429 -8.84 13.04 -3.30
C ASP A 429 -8.15 12.01 -4.20
N VAL A 430 -7.81 10.86 -3.61
CA VAL A 430 -7.19 9.69 -4.24
C VAL A 430 -7.55 8.41 -3.50
N GLY A 431 -7.54 7.27 -4.21
CA GLY A 431 -7.68 5.95 -3.61
C GLY A 431 -6.48 5.60 -2.73
N LEU A 432 -5.27 5.64 -3.29
CA LEU A 432 -4.05 5.20 -2.63
C LEU A 432 -3.14 6.36 -2.19
N ARG A 433 -2.59 6.24 -0.97
CA ARG A 433 -1.61 7.17 -0.37
C ARG A 433 -0.44 6.34 0.12
N LEU A 434 0.63 6.28 -0.67
CA LEU A 434 1.71 5.31 -0.50
C LEU A 434 2.96 6.00 0.01
N ASN A 435 3.50 5.50 1.13
CA ASN A 435 4.74 6.00 1.71
C ASN A 435 5.80 4.93 1.51
N VAL A 436 6.71 5.11 0.55
CA VAL A 436 7.84 4.21 0.32
C VAL A 436 9.15 4.78 0.89
N ALA A 437 9.15 6.05 1.30
CA ALA A 437 10.22 6.65 2.09
C ALA A 437 10.52 5.86 3.36
N CYS A 438 11.77 5.89 3.83
CA CYS A 438 12.24 5.06 4.94
C CYS A 438 13.26 5.84 5.77
N SER A 439 13.20 5.72 7.11
CA SER A 439 14.18 6.31 8.02
C SER A 439 15.61 5.92 7.64
N GLY A 440 16.57 6.83 7.83
CA GLY A 440 18.00 6.55 7.62
C GLY A 440 18.43 6.31 6.16
N ALA A 441 17.49 6.23 5.22
CA ALA A 441 17.76 6.06 3.80
C ALA A 441 18.61 7.22 3.23
N ARG A 442 19.44 6.89 2.24
CA ARG A 442 20.26 7.82 1.45
C ARG A 442 19.83 7.77 -0.02
N THR A 443 20.35 8.67 -0.84
CA THR A 443 20.08 8.66 -2.30
C THR A 443 20.31 7.28 -2.96
N ILE A 444 21.33 6.53 -2.52
CA ILE A 444 21.64 5.17 -3.00
C ILE A 444 20.52 4.14 -2.74
N ASN A 445 19.63 4.39 -1.79
CA ASN A 445 18.48 3.53 -1.47
C ASN A 445 17.20 3.95 -2.20
N LEU A 446 17.21 5.12 -2.85
CA LEU A 446 16.13 5.53 -3.76
C LEU A 446 16.40 5.02 -5.18
N LEU A 447 17.64 5.16 -5.68
CA LEU A 447 18.03 4.77 -7.05
C LEU A 447 17.57 3.34 -7.41
N PRO A 448 17.12 3.06 -8.65
CA PRO A 448 16.84 1.70 -9.09
C PRO A 448 18.07 0.79 -8.96
N THR A 449 17.84 -0.50 -8.74
CA THR A 449 18.86 -1.56 -8.74
C THR A 449 19.67 -1.51 -10.04
N ALA A 450 19.00 -1.31 -11.18
CA ALA A 450 19.62 -1.14 -12.50
C ALA A 450 20.53 0.10 -12.63
N ALA A 451 20.37 1.10 -11.76
CA ALA A 451 21.19 2.32 -11.69
C ALA A 451 22.28 2.24 -10.59
N GLY A 452 22.49 1.06 -10.00
CA GLY A 452 23.43 0.81 -8.90
C GLY A 452 22.84 1.03 -7.50
N GLY A 453 21.51 1.11 -7.37
CA GLY A 453 20.83 1.26 -6.09
C GLY A 453 20.92 0.04 -5.17
N GLN A 454 20.67 0.26 -3.89
CA GLN A 454 20.84 -0.75 -2.83
C GLN A 454 19.60 -0.91 -1.96
N TYR A 455 19.23 -2.17 -1.71
CA TYR A 455 18.20 -2.56 -0.74
C TYR A 455 18.51 -1.96 0.64
N TYR A 456 17.46 -1.68 1.42
CA TYR A 456 17.59 -1.05 2.73
C TYR A 456 16.54 -1.60 3.70
N LEU A 457 16.96 -1.99 4.91
CA LEU A 457 16.10 -2.60 5.94
C LEU A 457 15.18 -3.73 5.40
N GLY A 458 15.75 -4.56 4.52
CA GLY A 458 15.07 -5.69 3.88
C GLY A 458 14.31 -5.36 2.59
N GLU A 459 14.05 -4.08 2.31
CA GLU A 459 13.20 -3.65 1.18
C GLU A 459 13.98 -3.31 -0.10
N PRO A 460 13.36 -3.49 -1.28
CA PRO A 460 13.93 -3.05 -2.56
C PRO A 460 14.01 -1.52 -2.66
N PRO A 461 14.89 -0.96 -3.53
CA PRO A 461 15.07 0.49 -3.64
C PRO A 461 13.77 1.22 -4.01
N GLN A 462 13.59 2.43 -3.47
CA GLN A 462 12.27 3.10 -3.50
C GLN A 462 11.77 3.45 -4.91
N ILE A 463 12.66 3.64 -5.90
CA ILE A 463 12.25 3.86 -7.29
C ILE A 463 11.90 2.52 -8.00
N ASP A 464 12.45 1.38 -7.57
CA ASP A 464 11.97 0.06 -8.03
C ASP A 464 10.58 -0.25 -7.47
N GLN A 465 10.25 0.24 -6.27
CA GLN A 465 8.88 0.23 -5.71
C GLN A 465 7.96 1.17 -6.52
N LEU A 466 8.36 2.43 -6.73
CA LEU A 466 7.61 3.42 -7.53
C LEU A 466 7.29 2.91 -8.93
N ARG A 467 8.20 2.17 -9.58
CA ARG A 467 7.96 1.56 -10.90
C ARG A 467 6.71 0.68 -10.89
N ARG A 468 6.62 -0.26 -9.95
CA ARG A 468 5.51 -1.23 -9.89
C ARG A 468 4.19 -0.55 -9.52
N ILE A 469 4.24 0.43 -8.61
CA ILE A 469 3.11 1.32 -8.32
C ILE A 469 2.66 2.06 -9.60
N ALA A 470 3.59 2.61 -10.39
CA ALA A 470 3.26 3.36 -11.61
C ALA A 470 2.74 2.46 -12.75
N GLN A 471 3.15 1.19 -12.81
CA GLN A 471 2.60 0.19 -13.74
C GLN A 471 1.15 -0.18 -13.40
N ARG A 472 0.81 -0.29 -12.10
CA ARG A 472 -0.54 -0.69 -11.62
C ARG A 472 -1.54 0.47 -11.49
N ASP A 473 -1.10 1.59 -10.93
CA ASP A 473 -1.96 2.66 -10.44
C ASP A 473 -1.72 4.00 -11.17
N ARG A 474 -2.75 4.86 -11.24
CA ARG A 474 -2.65 6.25 -11.74
C ARG A 474 -1.96 7.14 -10.71
N VAL A 475 -0.63 7.14 -10.70
CA VAL A 475 0.15 8.12 -9.94
C VAL A 475 -0.25 9.55 -10.38
N LYS A 476 -0.59 10.40 -9.40
CA LYS A 476 -0.93 11.82 -9.58
C LYS A 476 0.05 12.77 -8.92
N LEU A 477 0.78 12.28 -7.92
CA LEU A 477 1.81 13.02 -7.22
C LEU A 477 2.93 12.06 -6.84
N VAL A 478 4.16 12.44 -7.18
CA VAL A 478 5.39 11.92 -6.58
C VAL A 478 6.02 13.06 -5.80
N VAL A 479 6.29 12.86 -4.51
CA VAL A 479 7.00 13.83 -3.66
C VAL A 479 8.29 13.21 -3.12
N VAL A 480 9.37 13.99 -3.13
CA VAL A 480 10.71 13.53 -2.74
C VAL A 480 11.33 14.49 -1.72
N SER A 481 11.78 13.93 -0.59
CA SER A 481 12.62 14.62 0.40
C SER A 481 13.81 13.71 0.74
N ILE A 482 14.99 14.02 0.19
CA ILE A 482 16.18 13.19 0.33
C ILE A 482 17.44 14.05 0.42
N GLY A 483 18.51 13.50 0.99
CA GLY A 483 19.82 14.15 1.10
C GLY A 483 20.19 14.54 2.53
N GLY A 484 19.29 14.50 3.52
CA GLY A 484 19.63 14.83 4.90
C GLY A 484 20.70 13.89 5.47
N ASN A 485 20.59 12.59 5.15
CA ASN A 485 21.57 11.56 5.51
C ASN A 485 22.84 11.60 4.63
N ASP A 486 22.71 11.95 3.35
CA ASP A 486 23.85 12.10 2.42
C ASP A 486 24.74 13.30 2.80
N LEU A 487 24.15 14.36 3.35
CA LEU A 487 24.86 15.53 3.92
C LEU A 487 25.57 15.24 5.26
N GLY A 488 25.40 14.04 5.84
CA GLY A 488 25.98 13.70 7.14
C GLY A 488 25.46 14.53 8.31
N PHE A 489 24.24 15.08 8.21
CA PHE A 489 23.71 16.08 9.14
C PHE A 489 23.72 15.63 10.62
N ALA A 490 23.47 14.34 10.87
CA ALA A 490 23.55 13.75 12.21
C ALA A 490 24.95 13.92 12.87
N SER A 491 26.04 13.82 12.09
CA SER A 491 27.41 13.99 12.59
C SER A 491 27.71 15.45 12.93
N VAL A 492 27.24 16.39 12.10
CA VAL A 492 27.35 17.84 12.37
C VAL A 492 26.58 18.21 13.64
N LEU A 493 25.35 17.72 13.77
CA LEU A 493 24.50 17.92 14.93
C LEU A 493 25.12 17.32 16.21
N GLN A 494 25.71 16.13 16.13
CA GLN A 494 26.44 15.50 17.23
C GLN A 494 27.66 16.33 17.67
N ALA A 495 28.42 16.93 16.73
CA ALA A 495 29.52 17.82 17.06
C ALA A 495 29.03 19.08 17.81
N CYS A 496 28.00 19.76 17.30
CA CYS A 496 27.40 20.93 17.95
C CYS A 496 26.90 20.63 19.38
N VAL A 497 26.26 19.48 19.57
CA VAL A 497 25.79 19.03 20.89
C VAL A 497 26.98 18.68 21.80
N ALA A 498 28.03 18.03 21.29
CA ALA A 498 29.23 17.72 22.06
C ALA A 498 29.98 18.98 22.52
N ASP A 499 30.16 19.98 21.65
CA ASP A 499 30.81 21.25 21.99
C ASP A 499 30.03 22.02 23.07
N PHE A 500 28.70 22.03 22.98
CA PHE A 500 27.84 22.67 23.99
C PHE A 500 27.96 22.03 25.38
N ILE A 501 28.03 20.69 25.46
CA ILE A 501 28.12 19.95 26.74
C ILE A 501 29.54 19.99 27.30
N LEU A 502 30.54 19.70 26.47
CA LEU A 502 31.91 19.36 26.89
C LEU A 502 32.89 20.54 26.77
N GLY A 503 32.58 21.56 25.98
CA GLY A 503 33.43 22.71 25.76
C GLY A 503 33.69 23.49 27.04
N ARG A 504 34.94 23.58 27.49
CA ARG A 504 35.34 24.44 28.63
C ARG A 504 35.68 25.88 28.21
N ASP A 505 35.25 26.24 27.01
CA ASP A 505 35.66 27.41 26.24
C ASP A 505 34.40 27.90 25.50
N GLU A 506 33.89 29.07 25.89
CA GLU A 506 32.63 29.62 25.34
C GLU A 506 32.85 30.32 23.98
N ASP A 507 34.09 30.39 23.49
CA ASP A 507 34.38 30.79 22.12
C ASP A 507 34.36 29.61 21.12
N LYS A 508 34.08 28.37 21.57
CA LYS A 508 33.99 27.18 20.70
C LYS A 508 32.56 26.83 20.36
N HIS A 509 32.14 27.33 19.20
CA HIS A 509 30.85 27.08 18.55
C HIS A 509 31.08 26.21 17.31
N CYS A 510 30.23 25.21 17.06
CA CYS A 510 30.44 24.25 15.98
C CYS A 510 30.38 24.91 14.59
N ASN A 511 29.71 26.07 14.46
CA ASN A 511 29.66 26.84 13.22
C ASN A 511 31.05 27.29 12.71
N LYS A 512 32.08 27.35 13.58
CA LYS A 512 33.47 27.66 13.21
C LYS A 512 34.17 26.46 12.56
N ASP A 513 33.92 25.25 13.07
CA ASP A 513 34.67 24.05 12.71
C ASP A 513 33.94 23.15 11.70
N GLN A 514 32.60 23.12 11.71
CA GLN A 514 31.78 22.28 10.82
C GLN A 514 31.41 22.94 9.48
N GLY A 515 31.68 24.24 9.32
CA GLY A 515 31.45 24.97 8.07
C GLY A 515 32.04 24.29 6.83
N PRO A 516 33.35 23.95 6.81
CA PRO A 516 33.98 23.26 5.68
C PRO A 516 33.40 21.86 5.42
N THR A 517 33.12 21.08 6.47
CA THR A 517 32.50 19.75 6.39
C THR A 517 31.16 19.82 5.66
N PHE A 518 30.32 20.79 6.03
CA PHE A 518 29.02 21.01 5.41
C PHE A 518 29.12 21.46 3.94
N GLN A 519 30.09 22.31 3.57
CA GLN A 519 30.32 22.66 2.16
C GLN A 519 30.74 21.45 1.32
N ALA A 520 31.59 20.56 1.85
CA ALA A 520 31.96 19.33 1.16
C ALA A 520 30.74 18.40 0.98
N GLY A 521 29.93 18.24 2.03
CA GLY A 521 28.67 17.48 1.97
C GLY A 521 27.70 18.00 0.91
N LEU A 522 27.50 19.32 0.79
CA LEU A 522 26.67 19.91 -0.27
C LEU A 522 27.16 19.54 -1.68
N ALA A 523 28.48 19.59 -1.90
CA ALA A 523 29.08 19.26 -3.19
C ALA A 523 28.95 17.76 -3.54
N GLU A 524 28.98 16.86 -2.55
CA GLU A 524 28.79 15.42 -2.74
C GLU A 524 27.30 15.04 -2.90
N ALA A 525 26.41 15.64 -2.11
CA ALA A 525 24.98 15.34 -2.15
C ALA A 525 24.31 15.80 -3.44
N ARG A 526 24.69 16.96 -3.99
CA ARG A 526 24.09 17.56 -5.21
C ARG A 526 23.96 16.57 -6.39
N PRO A 527 25.04 15.99 -6.95
CA PRO A 527 24.95 15.11 -8.12
C PRO A 527 24.15 13.83 -7.84
N ASN A 528 24.15 13.35 -6.60
CA ASN A 528 23.37 12.17 -6.20
C ASN A 528 21.87 12.47 -6.17
N ILE A 529 21.47 13.65 -5.68
CA ILE A 529 20.07 14.11 -5.70
C ILE A 529 19.62 14.40 -7.14
N GLU A 530 20.47 15.02 -7.97
CA GLU A 530 20.22 15.19 -9.41
C GLU A 530 19.98 13.84 -10.10
N LYS A 531 20.80 12.82 -9.80
CA LYS A 531 20.62 11.45 -10.31
C LYS A 531 19.29 10.84 -9.84
N VAL A 532 18.90 11.01 -8.57
CA VAL A 532 17.59 10.54 -8.06
C VAL A 532 16.43 11.18 -8.84
N VAL A 533 16.45 12.50 -9.03
CA VAL A 533 15.41 13.22 -9.78
C VAL A 533 15.32 12.74 -11.23
N GLN A 534 16.46 12.50 -11.88
CA GLN A 534 16.51 11.92 -13.23
C GLN A 534 15.93 10.50 -13.27
N GLN A 535 16.27 9.64 -12.30
CA GLN A 535 15.76 8.26 -12.24
C GLN A 535 14.25 8.21 -11.97
N VAL A 536 13.70 9.07 -11.10
CA VAL A 536 12.23 9.17 -10.91
C VAL A 536 11.54 9.48 -12.24
N ARG A 537 11.98 10.53 -12.96
CA ARG A 537 11.38 10.86 -14.28
C ARG A 537 11.51 9.70 -15.27
N GLN A 538 12.70 9.09 -15.39
CA GLN A 538 12.93 7.98 -16.31
C GLN A 538 12.03 6.78 -16.02
N THR A 539 11.88 6.40 -14.74
CA THR A 539 10.97 5.32 -14.31
C THR A 539 9.51 5.64 -14.63
N MET A 540 9.06 6.87 -14.36
CA MET A 540 7.69 7.28 -14.67
C MET A 540 7.44 7.26 -16.19
N THR A 541 8.36 7.78 -17.01
CA THR A 541 8.23 7.74 -18.48
C THR A 541 8.29 6.32 -19.03
N ALA A 542 9.12 5.44 -18.48
CA ALA A 542 9.14 4.02 -18.83
C ALA A 542 7.83 3.30 -18.45
N SER A 543 7.15 3.77 -17.39
CA SER A 543 5.83 3.31 -16.94
C SER A 543 4.67 4.02 -17.67
N GLY A 544 4.93 4.64 -18.84
CA GLY A 544 3.91 5.26 -19.70
C GLY A 544 3.53 6.72 -19.40
N TYR A 545 4.15 7.36 -18.39
CA TYR A 545 3.78 8.72 -18.00
C TYR A 545 4.45 9.79 -18.87
N ALA A 546 3.64 10.56 -19.59
CA ALA A 546 4.06 11.82 -20.20
C ALA A 546 4.41 12.87 -19.12
N ASP A 547 5.39 13.72 -19.37
CA ASP A 547 5.72 14.85 -18.48
C ASP A 547 4.47 15.72 -18.23
N GLY A 548 4.15 15.96 -16.96
CA GLY A 548 2.96 16.72 -16.53
C GLY A 548 1.64 15.92 -16.45
N SER A 549 1.63 14.63 -16.76
CA SER A 549 0.48 13.73 -16.49
C SER A 549 0.32 13.36 -15.00
N TYR A 550 1.40 13.58 -14.24
CA TYR A 550 1.52 13.51 -12.79
C TYR A 550 2.30 14.76 -12.32
N ARG A 551 2.16 15.12 -11.05
CA ARG A 551 2.96 16.18 -10.40
C ARG A 551 4.21 15.56 -9.76
N PHE A 552 5.34 16.25 -9.84
CA PHE A 552 6.60 15.81 -9.24
C PHE A 552 7.17 16.94 -8.39
N VAL A 553 7.19 16.75 -7.06
CA VAL A 553 7.68 17.72 -6.08
C VAL A 553 9.02 17.27 -5.48
N LEU A 554 10.01 18.16 -5.46
CA LEU A 554 11.22 18.05 -4.63
C LEU A 554 11.15 19.12 -3.54
N GLN A 555 11.38 18.75 -2.27
CA GLN A 555 11.19 19.67 -1.15
C GLN A 555 12.42 19.86 -0.27
N SER A 556 12.51 21.02 0.39
CA SER A 556 13.51 21.31 1.41
C SER A 556 13.10 20.78 2.79
N TYR A 557 13.97 20.96 3.79
CA TYR A 557 13.69 20.60 5.17
C TYR A 557 13.13 21.81 5.94
N PRO A 558 12.12 21.65 6.80
CA PRO A 558 11.70 22.71 7.70
C PRO A 558 12.79 23.04 8.73
N THR A 559 12.80 24.27 9.24
CA THR A 559 13.74 24.64 10.31
C THR A 559 13.34 23.96 11.62
N PRO A 560 14.22 23.17 12.25
CA PRO A 560 13.87 22.43 13.46
C PRO A 560 14.15 23.20 14.76
N ILE A 561 14.89 24.30 14.67
CA ILE A 561 15.51 25.06 15.78
C ILE A 561 15.25 26.57 15.52
N PRO A 562 14.80 27.35 16.52
CA PRO A 562 14.52 28.78 16.35
C PRO A 562 15.81 29.59 16.23
N ALA A 563 15.73 30.86 15.84
CA ALA A 563 16.87 31.77 15.99
C ALA A 563 17.29 31.87 17.48
N GLY A 564 18.57 32.15 17.75
CA GLY A 564 19.10 32.18 19.13
C GLY A 564 18.41 33.21 20.03
N LEU A 565 17.85 34.28 19.46
CA LEU A 565 17.04 35.27 20.18
C LEU A 565 15.61 34.80 20.47
N ASP A 566 15.11 33.78 19.76
CA ASP A 566 13.75 33.23 19.87
C ASP A 566 13.68 31.90 20.66
N ASN A 567 14.83 31.41 21.14
CA ASN A 567 14.91 30.30 22.07
C ASN A 567 14.33 30.69 23.46
N ARG A 568 13.48 29.81 24.01
CA ARG A 568 12.74 29.96 25.28
C ARG A 568 13.66 30.01 26.50
N TYR A 569 14.84 29.42 26.42
CA TYR A 569 15.78 29.29 27.53
C TYR A 569 17.04 30.14 27.30
N SER A 570 17.59 30.69 28.39
CA SER A 570 18.91 31.35 28.39
C SER A 570 20.00 30.40 27.86
N PRO A 571 21.17 30.91 27.43
CA PRO A 571 22.32 30.07 27.05
C PRO A 571 22.94 29.31 28.23
N GLU A 572 22.34 29.35 29.43
CA GLU A 572 22.72 28.52 30.57
C GLU A 572 22.55 27.03 30.23
N ARG A 573 23.70 26.37 30.07
CA ARG A 573 23.81 25.05 29.44
C ARG A 573 22.94 24.00 30.10
N GLN A 574 22.86 24.03 31.44
CA GLN A 574 22.07 23.10 32.22
C GLN A 574 20.57 23.16 31.87
N ILE A 575 19.99 24.34 31.63
CA ILE A 575 18.54 24.48 31.38
C ILE A 575 18.18 24.02 29.97
N ARG A 576 18.97 24.43 28.95
CA ARG A 576 18.80 23.95 27.56
C ARG A 576 18.95 22.44 27.43
N TRP A 577 19.84 21.85 28.23
CA TRP A 577 20.03 20.41 28.35
C TRP A 577 18.87 19.71 29.09
N SER A 578 18.63 20.05 30.36
CA SER A 578 17.79 19.24 31.27
C SER A 578 16.30 19.62 31.31
N LYS A 579 15.90 20.77 30.75
CA LYS A 579 14.47 21.10 30.52
C LYS A 579 14.15 21.29 29.04
N GLY A 580 15.00 21.97 28.27
CA GLY A 580 14.68 22.32 26.88
C GLY A 580 14.77 21.15 25.89
N GLY A 581 15.81 20.31 25.98
CA GLY A 581 16.15 19.36 24.92
C GLY A 581 16.72 20.05 23.67
N CYS A 582 17.31 21.24 23.83
CA CYS A 582 17.99 22.02 22.78
C CYS A 582 19.42 22.43 23.20
N PRO A 583 20.32 21.48 23.52
CA PRO A 583 21.70 21.77 23.93
C PRO A 583 22.56 22.26 22.76
N MET A 584 22.48 23.56 22.47
CA MET A 584 23.20 24.24 21.41
C MET A 584 23.32 25.75 21.70
N TRP A 585 24.40 26.35 21.20
CA TRP A 585 24.66 27.78 21.32
C TRP A 585 23.76 28.60 20.40
N ASN A 586 23.52 29.87 20.76
CA ASN A 586 22.73 30.78 19.94
C ASN A 586 23.32 30.97 18.54
N ASP A 587 24.65 31.04 18.42
CA ASP A 587 25.31 31.25 17.14
C ASP A 587 25.29 29.99 16.26
N ASP A 588 25.22 28.81 16.86
CA ASP A 588 25.02 27.54 16.15
C ASP A 588 23.56 27.41 15.67
N SER A 589 22.58 27.82 16.49
CA SER A 589 21.17 27.94 16.07
C SER A 589 21.01 28.94 14.91
N ASN A 590 21.63 30.12 15.01
CA ASN A 590 21.64 31.13 13.96
C ASN A 590 22.31 30.59 12.68
N TRP A 591 23.48 29.94 12.78
CA TRP A 591 24.17 29.35 11.63
C TRP A 591 23.34 28.26 10.95
N ALA A 592 22.72 27.35 11.72
CA ALA A 592 21.85 26.31 11.18
C ALA A 592 20.66 26.91 10.39
N ARG A 593 19.98 27.89 10.98
CA ARG A 593 18.78 28.54 10.42
C ARG A 593 19.09 29.46 9.24
N ASP A 594 20.11 30.31 9.38
CA ASP A 594 20.36 31.46 8.50
C ASP A 594 21.49 31.20 7.49
N THR A 595 22.26 30.10 7.63
CA THR A 595 23.27 29.66 6.65
C THR A 595 23.02 28.24 6.12
N VAL A 596 22.94 27.24 6.99
CA VAL A 596 22.94 25.81 6.57
C VAL A 596 21.68 25.46 5.77
N LEU A 597 20.49 25.62 6.35
CA LEU A 597 19.24 25.32 5.65
C LEU A 597 19.01 26.19 4.39
N PRO A 598 19.30 27.51 4.35
CA PRO A 598 19.19 28.27 3.10
C PRO A 598 20.08 27.75 1.98
N GLN A 599 21.26 27.20 2.26
CA GLN A 599 22.12 26.60 1.23
C GLN A 599 21.58 25.26 0.73
N ILE A 600 21.04 24.41 1.63
CA ILE A 600 20.33 23.18 1.23
C ILE A 600 19.09 23.53 0.37
N SER A 601 18.29 24.52 0.81
CA SER A 601 17.14 25.04 0.05
C SER A 601 17.55 25.55 -1.32
N ALA A 602 18.62 26.36 -1.43
CA ALA A 602 19.12 26.87 -2.70
C ALA A 602 19.57 25.74 -3.65
N MET A 603 20.28 24.73 -3.14
CA MET A 603 20.69 23.55 -3.91
C MET A 603 19.48 22.78 -4.44
N LEU A 604 18.53 22.41 -3.57
CA LEU A 604 17.34 21.65 -3.96
C LEU A 604 16.44 22.44 -4.92
N LYS A 605 16.34 23.75 -4.72
CA LYS A 605 15.62 24.66 -5.62
C LYS A 605 16.23 24.73 -7.02
N ASP A 606 17.55 24.82 -7.10
CA ASP A 606 18.29 24.85 -8.37
C ASP A 606 18.13 23.53 -9.15
N ILE A 607 18.24 22.39 -8.46
CA ILE A 607 17.96 21.05 -9.01
C ILE A 607 16.53 20.97 -9.54
N ALA A 608 15.54 21.39 -8.75
CA ALA A 608 14.13 21.35 -9.14
C ALA A 608 13.83 22.27 -10.34
N GLN A 609 14.42 23.47 -10.37
CA GLN A 609 14.30 24.43 -11.47
C GLN A 609 14.94 23.89 -12.75
N THR A 610 16.14 23.32 -12.68
CA THR A 610 16.84 22.71 -13.83
C THR A 610 16.10 21.49 -14.35
N ALA A 611 15.52 20.67 -13.48
CA ALA A 611 14.67 19.54 -13.88
C ALA A 611 13.26 19.97 -14.36
N GLY A 612 12.88 21.23 -14.21
CA GLY A 612 11.56 21.75 -14.58
C GLY A 612 10.41 21.16 -13.76
N ILE A 613 10.68 20.65 -12.56
CA ILE A 613 9.70 20.05 -11.63
C ILE A 613 9.19 21.10 -10.63
N ASP A 614 8.31 20.68 -9.72
CA ASP A 614 7.85 21.51 -8.61
C ASP A 614 8.88 21.51 -7.48
N TYR A 615 9.15 22.69 -6.91
CA TYR A 615 9.96 22.88 -5.71
C TYR A 615 9.12 23.34 -4.54
N LEU A 616 9.31 22.75 -3.37
CA LEU A 616 8.61 23.13 -2.14
C LEU A 616 9.57 23.57 -1.04
N GLU A 617 9.58 24.88 -0.77
CA GLU A 617 10.29 25.47 0.37
C GLU A 617 9.51 25.30 1.67
N LEU A 618 10.09 24.54 2.61
CA LEU A 618 9.51 24.19 3.91
C LEU A 618 10.18 24.87 5.11
N ARG A 619 11.32 25.57 4.94
CA ARG A 619 12.10 26.14 6.06
C ARG A 619 11.27 26.93 7.08
N ASN A 620 10.27 27.68 6.64
CA ASN A 620 9.42 28.52 7.49
C ASN A 620 8.06 27.87 7.87
N LEU A 621 7.83 26.59 7.55
CA LEU A 621 6.58 25.89 7.86
C LEU A 621 6.35 25.73 9.36
N LEU A 622 7.39 25.41 10.12
CA LEU A 622 7.31 25.14 11.57
C LEU A 622 7.67 26.38 12.43
N ALA A 623 7.66 27.57 11.84
CA ALA A 623 8.14 28.80 12.48
C ALA A 623 7.35 29.16 13.75
N GLY A 624 8.03 29.37 14.87
CA GLY A 624 7.43 29.54 16.19
C GLY A 624 7.04 28.23 16.90
N HIS A 625 7.25 27.07 16.26
CA HIS A 625 6.98 25.73 16.78
C HIS A 625 8.22 24.81 16.76
N GLU A 626 9.39 25.38 16.50
CA GLU A 626 10.69 24.70 16.61
C GLU A 626 11.00 24.24 18.05
N VAL A 627 11.98 23.35 18.23
CA VAL A 627 12.43 22.91 19.56
C VAL A 627 12.87 24.11 20.39
N CYS A 628 12.33 24.28 21.59
CA CYS A 628 12.56 25.45 22.44
C CYS A 628 12.10 26.81 21.85
N ALA A 629 11.20 26.88 20.87
CA ALA A 629 10.65 28.15 20.42
C ALA A 629 9.83 28.85 21.54
N LYS A 630 10.00 30.17 21.74
CA LYS A 630 9.28 30.96 22.76
C LYS A 630 7.75 30.89 22.67
N SER A 631 7.20 30.76 21.47
CA SER A 631 5.75 30.67 21.20
C SER A 631 5.18 29.28 21.41
N ALA A 632 6.02 28.25 21.51
CA ALA A 632 5.62 26.87 21.77
C ALA A 632 5.84 26.45 23.23
N LYS A 633 5.33 25.27 23.57
CA LYS A 633 5.39 24.63 24.88
C LYS A 633 5.69 23.13 24.76
N GLN A 634 6.11 22.58 25.89
CA GLN A 634 6.18 21.14 26.14
C GLN A 634 5.02 20.77 27.06
N ALA A 635 4.56 19.52 27.00
CA ALA A 635 3.56 19.01 27.91
C ALA A 635 4.18 18.85 29.31
N GLU A 636 3.47 19.31 30.34
CA GLU A 636 3.87 19.16 31.75
C GLU A 636 2.79 18.38 32.51
N PHE A 637 2.85 18.32 33.84
CA PHE A 637 2.08 17.39 34.68
C PHE A 637 0.55 17.54 34.60
N GLU A 638 0.04 18.64 34.05
CA GLU A 638 -1.38 18.84 33.77
C GLU A 638 -1.90 18.08 32.54
N ASN A 639 -1.02 17.50 31.72
CA ASN A 639 -1.37 16.81 30.47
C ASN A 639 -1.37 15.27 30.60
N SER A 640 -2.21 14.64 29.78
CA SER A 640 -2.41 13.18 29.67
C SER A 640 -3.05 12.85 28.32
N GLN A 641 -3.20 11.56 27.96
CA GLN A 641 -3.95 11.17 26.75
C GLN A 641 -5.40 11.68 26.75
N SER A 642 -5.99 11.91 27.92
CA SER A 642 -7.34 12.50 28.08
C SER A 642 -7.35 14.04 28.14
N ASN A 643 -6.20 14.68 28.31
CA ASN A 643 -6.01 16.13 28.31
C ASN A 643 -4.70 16.54 27.59
N PRO A 644 -4.55 16.25 26.29
CA PRO A 644 -3.29 16.43 25.58
C PRO A 644 -2.95 17.90 25.34
N LEU A 645 -1.66 18.21 25.23
CA LEU A 645 -1.22 19.54 24.82
C LEU A 645 -1.66 19.81 23.37
N LEU A 646 -2.42 20.87 23.16
CA LEU A 646 -2.97 21.20 21.85
C LEU A 646 -1.86 21.60 20.86
N GLY A 647 -1.93 21.07 19.64
CA GLY A 647 -0.95 21.38 18.58
C GLY A 647 -0.76 22.87 18.29
N LYS A 648 -1.74 23.74 18.57
CA LYS A 648 -1.58 25.20 18.44
C LYS A 648 -0.62 25.85 19.47
N ASP A 649 -0.25 25.11 20.52
CA ASP A 649 0.66 25.55 21.59
C ASP A 649 1.91 24.65 21.70
N ALA A 650 1.90 23.45 21.11
CA ALA A 650 2.97 22.47 21.21
C ALA A 650 4.17 22.76 20.28
N GLU A 651 5.36 22.27 20.66
CA GLU A 651 6.49 22.10 19.73
C GLU A 651 6.13 21.08 18.63
N TRP A 652 6.41 21.38 17.36
CA TRP A 652 6.12 20.52 16.19
C TRP A 652 7.32 19.68 15.74
N VAL A 653 8.45 19.83 16.44
CA VAL A 653 9.73 19.19 16.17
C VAL A 653 10.14 18.41 17.41
N ARG A 654 10.67 17.20 17.23
CA ARG A 654 11.18 16.36 18.30
C ARG A 654 12.43 16.99 18.91
N PHE A 655 12.49 17.13 20.24
CA PHE A 655 13.72 17.60 20.90
C PHE A 655 14.89 16.63 20.72
N LEU A 656 16.12 17.05 21.06
CA LEU A 656 17.27 16.15 21.14
C LEU A 656 17.09 15.15 22.28
N THR A 657 16.92 13.87 21.94
CA THR A 657 16.76 12.79 22.91
C THR A 657 18.09 12.48 23.60
N LEU A 658 18.07 12.45 24.92
CA LEU A 658 19.22 12.24 25.80
C LEU A 658 18.90 11.14 26.82
N ALA A 659 19.91 10.68 27.58
CA ALA A 659 19.74 9.61 28.56
C ALA A 659 18.73 10.01 29.66
N GLY A 660 17.62 9.25 29.77
CA GLY A 660 16.50 9.54 30.68
C GLY A 660 15.35 10.31 30.03
N ASN A 661 15.45 10.68 28.75
CA ASN A 661 14.39 11.39 28.03
C ASN A 661 13.43 10.41 27.33
N GLN A 662 12.38 11.00 26.74
CA GLN A 662 11.40 10.34 25.86
C GLN A 662 12.02 9.87 24.53
N GLY A 663 11.52 8.78 23.96
CA GLY A 663 11.82 8.33 22.60
C GLY A 663 13.25 7.82 22.34
N GLN A 664 13.62 7.78 21.07
CA GLN A 664 14.93 7.33 20.57
C GLN A 664 15.81 8.51 20.14
N ALA A 665 17.12 8.27 20.05
CA ALA A 665 18.08 9.25 19.55
C ALA A 665 17.82 9.63 18.07
N GLN A 666 17.48 8.64 17.25
CA GLN A 666 17.22 8.78 15.81
C GLN A 666 16.06 9.76 15.51
N GLU A 667 14.98 9.71 16.29
CA GLU A 667 13.80 10.57 16.15
C GLU A 667 14.10 12.07 16.40
N SER A 668 15.24 12.41 17.02
CA SER A 668 15.59 13.79 17.40
C SER A 668 15.56 14.74 16.21
N ILE A 669 15.15 15.99 16.42
CA ILE A 669 15.19 17.09 15.43
C ILE A 669 14.26 16.88 14.21
N HIS A 670 13.57 15.74 14.09
CA HIS A 670 12.57 15.48 13.05
C HIS A 670 11.18 16.09 13.36
N PRO A 671 10.31 16.29 12.36
CA PRO A 671 8.95 16.79 12.57
C PRO A 671 8.13 15.71 13.26
N ASN A 672 7.56 16.04 14.43
CA ASN A 672 6.71 15.14 15.20
C ASN A 672 5.28 15.08 14.61
N TYR A 673 4.32 14.44 15.30
CA TYR A 673 2.94 14.31 14.81
C TYR A 673 2.36 15.64 14.30
N PHE A 674 2.53 16.74 15.03
CA PHE A 674 2.01 18.05 14.60
C PHE A 674 2.81 18.63 13.42
N GLY A 675 4.13 18.41 13.36
CA GLY A 675 4.95 18.78 12.21
C GLY A 675 4.56 18.02 10.93
N GLN A 676 4.28 16.71 11.05
CA GLN A 676 3.81 15.88 9.93
C GLN A 676 2.41 16.31 9.43
N LEU A 677 1.48 16.65 10.33
CA LEU A 677 0.21 17.26 9.93
C LEU A 677 0.38 18.60 9.21
N ALA A 678 1.38 19.42 9.58
CA ALA A 678 1.67 20.68 8.91
C ALA A 678 2.26 20.45 7.50
N LEU A 679 3.10 19.41 7.34
CA LEU A 679 3.60 18.96 6.04
C LEU A 679 2.44 18.48 5.15
N GLY A 680 1.59 17.58 5.62
CA GLY A 680 0.43 17.08 4.86
C GLY A 680 -0.56 18.19 4.48
N ALA A 681 -0.82 19.14 5.38
CA ALA A 681 -1.62 20.33 5.10
C ALA A 681 -0.97 21.25 4.05
N CYS A 682 0.36 21.29 3.98
CA CYS A 682 1.09 22.00 2.93
C CYS A 682 0.99 21.27 1.59
N LEU A 683 1.30 19.97 1.54
CA LEU A 683 1.25 19.15 0.32
C LEU A 683 -0.16 19.15 -0.32
N THR A 684 -1.20 19.13 0.51
CA THR A 684 -2.60 19.33 0.10
C THR A 684 -2.78 20.60 -0.74
N LYS A 685 -2.22 21.73 -0.28
CA LYS A 685 -2.33 23.01 -0.99
C LYS A 685 -1.43 23.07 -2.22
N VAL A 686 -0.26 22.44 -2.18
CA VAL A 686 0.63 22.32 -3.34
C VAL A 686 -0.08 21.56 -4.45
N TYR A 687 -0.61 20.37 -4.16
CA TYR A 687 -1.35 19.56 -5.15
C TYR A 687 -2.51 20.33 -5.78
N ALA A 688 -3.27 21.09 -4.98
CA ALA A 688 -4.38 21.93 -5.44
C ALA A 688 -3.96 23.22 -6.18
N SER A 689 -2.66 23.58 -6.24
CA SER A 689 -2.21 24.77 -6.97
C SER A 689 -2.20 24.55 -8.48
N PRO A 690 -2.32 25.61 -9.31
CA PRO A 690 -2.12 25.51 -10.76
C PRO A 690 -0.74 24.92 -11.10
N THR A 691 -0.69 23.99 -12.06
CA THR A 691 0.52 23.24 -12.48
C THR A 691 1.57 24.09 -13.21
N GLY A 692 1.21 25.31 -13.61
CA GLY A 692 2.15 26.32 -14.13
C GLY A 692 2.90 27.08 -13.03
N SER A 693 2.43 27.05 -11.79
CA SER A 693 3.17 27.52 -10.62
C SER A 693 3.92 26.33 -10.04
N LYS A 694 5.26 26.41 -10.03
CA LYS A 694 6.18 25.32 -9.64
C LYS A 694 7.19 25.71 -8.57
N ASN A 695 7.28 26.97 -8.19
CA ASN A 695 8.09 27.41 -7.05
C ASN A 695 7.15 27.73 -5.88
N HIS A 696 7.08 26.83 -4.92
CA HIS A 696 6.19 26.90 -3.76
C HIS A 696 6.96 27.27 -2.49
N ALA A 697 6.30 27.97 -1.58
CA ALA A 697 6.82 28.22 -0.24
C ALA A 697 5.70 28.16 0.80
N CYS A 698 5.92 27.41 1.87
CA CYS A 698 4.96 27.17 2.93
C CYS A 698 5.34 27.86 4.23
N THR A 699 4.33 28.39 4.93
CA THR A 699 4.44 28.90 6.31
C THR A 699 3.22 28.46 7.10
N ASN A 700 3.32 28.37 8.43
CA ASN A 700 2.13 28.24 9.27
C ASN A 700 1.36 29.58 9.39
N VAL A 701 0.25 29.55 10.11
CA VAL A 701 -0.42 30.73 10.66
C VAL A 701 -0.12 30.78 12.16
N PRO A 702 0.62 31.80 12.67
CA PRO A 702 0.98 31.88 14.09
C PRO A 702 -0.21 31.75 15.05
N GLY A 703 -0.05 30.95 16.10
CA GLY A 703 -1.08 30.68 17.10
C GLY A 703 -2.27 29.83 16.60
N LYS A 704 -2.09 29.08 15.50
CA LYS A 704 -3.06 28.09 14.99
C LYS A 704 -2.47 26.69 15.02
N GLY A 705 -3.34 25.69 14.91
CA GLY A 705 -2.92 24.28 14.79
C GLY A 705 -2.31 23.97 13.41
N PRO A 706 -1.65 22.80 13.27
CA PRO A 706 -0.84 22.48 12.09
C PRO A 706 -1.61 22.40 10.76
N SER A 707 -2.92 22.19 10.78
CA SER A 707 -3.76 22.26 9.57
C SER A 707 -3.86 23.67 8.94
N MET A 708 -3.47 24.72 9.68
CA MET A 708 -3.58 26.11 9.25
C MET A 708 -2.25 26.63 8.70
N VAL A 709 -1.97 26.29 7.44
CA VAL A 709 -0.79 26.74 6.68
C VAL A 709 -1.15 27.71 5.56
N ASN A 710 -0.23 28.60 5.20
CA ASN A 710 -0.27 29.43 4.00
C ASN A 710 0.63 28.81 2.93
N LEU A 711 0.23 28.98 1.66
CA LEU A 711 1.04 28.61 0.51
C LEU A 711 1.24 29.83 -0.39
N SER A 712 2.48 30.20 -0.63
CA SER A 712 2.88 31.04 -1.76
C SER A 712 3.26 30.14 -2.94
N SER A 713 3.00 30.57 -4.17
CA SER A 713 3.27 29.78 -5.37
C SER A 713 3.49 30.69 -6.58
N THR A 714 4.63 30.55 -7.25
CA THR A 714 4.96 31.28 -8.48
C THR A 714 5.34 30.32 -9.60
N PRO A 715 5.24 30.74 -10.87
CA PRO A 715 5.99 30.12 -11.95
C PRO A 715 7.50 30.17 -11.68
N TRP A 716 8.25 29.35 -12.41
CA TRP A 716 9.68 29.59 -12.62
C TRP A 716 9.87 30.85 -13.50
N PRO A 717 11.00 31.57 -13.39
CA PRO A 717 11.35 32.62 -14.34
C PRO A 717 11.35 32.07 -15.78
N ALA A 718 10.95 32.89 -16.75
CA ALA A 718 11.26 32.61 -18.15
C ALA A 718 12.79 32.71 -18.33
N GLY A 719 13.39 31.66 -18.92
CA GLY A 719 14.82 31.60 -19.24
C GLY A 719 15.19 32.27 -20.55
#